data_AF-A0A3M6R2Q2-F1
#
_entry.id   AF-A0A3M6R2Q2-F1
#
_cell.length_a   1.000
_cell.length_b   1.000
_cell.length_c   1.000
_cell.angle_alpha   90.00
_cell.angle_beta   90.00
_cell.angle_gamma   90.00
#
_symmetry.space_group_name_H-M   'P 1'
#
loop_
_entity.id
_entity.type
_entity.pdbx_description
1 polymer ?
#
loop_
_entity_poly.entity_id
_entity_poly.type
_entity_poly.pdbx_seq_one_letter_code
_entity_poly.pdbx_strand_id
1 'polypeptide(L)'
;MEVERHHLAELEHRPELAPVRRRARAGAVLQHWFLAPVLTSGPGPALPPKPTPEASPTHSRMGPSPWRGLFPPFVPTAMFCFAPPPPAMRLAMRAAGLRWLGAATAALMLLALAALLPLTQRAHAGEPVFSAVQSRPLPKREQPWPHNSFVVLSYHDVDDHQADQRFLAVTTHKLVAELAWLRENGYQAVSVQQILDAHEGKTPLPPKAILLTFDDGFRSFYTRVFPLLKSYQWPAVLAPVGHWVGAPASQPEIDFGGLNVPRKHFSNWEEIREMHASGLVEIAAHTQNLHFGHIANPQGNTQPAAATLRYDPARQRYETPAEFEQRLEADIRAISHNIEAATGQAPRAWVWPYGAMNGKAWALAKAQGYRLSFSLDEGLAHASELDNIPRFLMGEDQSLEQFAASIVNIQQRSAQRITHVDLDYIYDPDPAQQEKNLGQLVQRIHELRITTVYLQAFADPEGDGLVRSVYFPNRVLPMRADLFNRVAWQLRSRAGVKVFAWMPVLSFNLDSSYPRIARAEPPQPDQLQGKTLPPHDGGQDYQRLSLFDARVRQAIQTLYADLAWHASFSGIVFHDDALLREDEDVSAPALAAYRAAGFEGPFPKTDASQPEQQRWMRFKTKALTDFTLELLQTVRAIRGADVQSARNLYVNTLLQPESERWFAQNYQQALSAYDWVAPMVMPLMEQVPEAQILPWLDRVVASAACIPGALDKTIFEIQSVDWRKSDAERAIAPERLAQWLRRLSMQGAQHLGYYPDDFIGEHPPQGMLRRHFSLYWFPAP
;
A
#
# COMPACT_ATOMS: atom_id res chain seq x y z
N MET A 1 -45.09 -58.54 -51.27
CA MET A 1 -45.19 -57.36 -52.16
C MET A 1 -45.67 -56.16 -51.34
N GLU A 2 -45.00 -55.02 -51.32
CA GLU A 2 -43.70 -54.72 -51.94
C GLU A 2 -43.05 -53.55 -51.15
N VAL A 3 -42.12 -53.81 -50.22
CA VAL A 3 -41.67 -55.12 -49.72
C VAL A 3 -41.86 -55.18 -48.20
N GLU A 4 -43.10 -55.51 -47.81
CA GLU A 4 -43.53 -55.88 -46.44
C GLU A 4 -43.52 -54.71 -45.41
N ARG A 5 -44.69 -54.34 -44.86
CA ARG A 5 -45.24 -54.77 -43.54
C ARG A 5 -44.33 -54.39 -42.35
N HIS A 6 -44.80 -53.77 -41.26
CA HIS A 6 -46.18 -53.42 -40.86
C HIS A 6 -46.18 -52.34 -39.75
N HIS A 7 -47.19 -51.45 -39.78
CA HIS A 7 -47.89 -50.79 -38.66
C HIS A 7 -47.12 -49.86 -37.67
N LEU A 8 -47.61 -48.66 -37.31
CA LEU A 8 -48.90 -48.26 -36.69
C LEU A 8 -49.08 -48.85 -35.28
N ALA A 9 -49.51 -48.15 -34.23
CA ALA A 9 -49.77 -46.71 -33.96
C ALA A 9 -49.38 -46.47 -32.47
N GLU A 10 -49.59 -45.36 -31.75
CA GLU A 10 -50.44 -44.18 -31.87
C GLU A 10 -49.92 -43.12 -30.85
N LEU A 11 -49.79 -41.84 -31.26
CA LEU A 11 -50.37 -40.62 -30.62
C LEU A 11 -50.52 -40.60 -29.07
N GLU A 12 -50.19 -39.55 -28.31
CA GLU A 12 -49.72 -38.17 -28.56
C GLU A 12 -49.03 -37.60 -27.27
N HIS A 13 -48.55 -36.36 -27.11
CA HIS A 13 -48.62 -35.11 -27.88
C HIS A 13 -47.22 -34.51 -28.18
N ARG A 14 -47.20 -33.51 -29.07
CA ARG A 14 -46.27 -32.36 -29.15
C ARG A 14 -47.14 -31.12 -29.47
N PRO A 15 -46.78 -29.87 -29.07
CA PRO A 15 -45.77 -29.04 -29.78
C PRO A 15 -45.03 -28.04 -28.83
N GLU A 16 -44.14 -27.11 -29.19
CA GLU A 16 -43.16 -26.90 -30.28
C GLU A 16 -42.09 -25.87 -29.79
N LEU A 17 -41.22 -25.37 -30.67
CA LEU A 17 -39.98 -24.62 -30.37
C LEU A 17 -40.08 -23.08 -30.52
N ALA A 18 -39.20 -22.39 -29.77
CA ALA A 18 -38.57 -21.08 -30.10
C ALA A 18 -39.46 -19.80 -30.06
N PRO A 19 -38.91 -18.57 -29.82
CA PRO A 19 -37.54 -18.15 -30.15
C PRO A 19 -36.75 -17.30 -29.13
N VAL A 20 -35.47 -17.12 -29.46
CA VAL A 20 -34.45 -16.27 -28.81
C VAL A 20 -34.85 -14.79 -28.76
N ARG A 21 -34.62 -14.11 -27.62
CA ARG A 21 -34.21 -12.69 -27.60
C ARG A 21 -33.20 -12.38 -26.49
N ARG A 22 -32.09 -11.73 -26.89
CA ARG A 22 -30.98 -11.31 -26.02
C ARG A 22 -31.39 -10.21 -25.04
N ARG A 23 -30.80 -10.20 -23.84
CA ARG A 23 -30.26 -8.98 -23.20
C ARG A 23 -29.18 -9.33 -22.17
N ALA A 24 -27.94 -9.36 -22.62
CA ALA A 24 -26.80 -9.31 -21.73
C ALA A 24 -26.66 -7.88 -21.16
N ARG A 25 -26.33 -7.79 -19.87
CA ARG A 25 -25.65 -6.61 -19.30
C ARG A 25 -24.41 -7.13 -18.58
N ALA A 26 -23.26 -6.95 -19.23
CA ALA A 26 -21.98 -7.13 -18.58
C ALA A 26 -21.77 -5.97 -17.56
N GLY A 27 -21.18 -6.30 -16.42
CA GLY A 27 -20.72 -5.35 -15.42
C GLY A 27 -19.53 -6.00 -14.71
N ALA A 28 -18.34 -5.46 -14.92
CA ALA A 28 -17.09 -6.09 -14.48
C ALA A 28 -16.88 -5.96 -12.96
N VAL A 29 -16.60 -7.09 -12.30
CA VAL A 29 -16.02 -7.15 -10.95
C VAL A 29 -15.03 -8.33 -10.93
N LEU A 30 -13.74 -8.01 -10.87
CA LEU A 30 -12.65 -8.96 -10.68
C LEU A 30 -12.23 -8.99 -9.19
N GLN A 31 -11.63 -10.10 -8.75
CA GLN A 31 -11.17 -10.38 -7.37
C GLN A 31 -12.27 -10.64 -6.31
N HIS A 32 -13.15 -11.64 -6.49
CA HIS A 32 -14.03 -12.14 -5.42
C HIS A 32 -14.03 -13.69 -5.33
N TRP A 33 -13.21 -14.25 -4.44
CA TRP A 33 -13.33 -15.65 -3.99
C TRP A 33 -13.01 -15.79 -2.49
N PHE A 34 -13.94 -15.35 -1.64
CA PHE A 34 -14.03 -15.69 -0.21
C PHE A 34 -15.50 -15.79 0.22
N LEU A 35 -16.25 -16.77 -0.30
CA LEU A 35 -17.62 -17.06 0.16
C LEU A 35 -17.97 -18.54 -0.08
N ALA A 36 -18.22 -19.29 1.00
CA ALA A 36 -19.00 -20.53 0.97
C ALA A 36 -20.37 -20.25 1.61
N PRO A 37 -21.48 -20.87 1.14
CA PRO A 37 -22.83 -20.49 1.55
C PRO A 37 -23.26 -21.13 2.88
N VAL A 38 -23.86 -20.33 3.76
CA VAL A 38 -24.60 -20.81 4.93
C VAL A 38 -26.07 -21.03 4.54
N LEU A 39 -26.60 -22.24 4.74
CA LEU A 39 -28.00 -22.58 4.43
C LEU A 39 -28.91 -22.56 5.67
N THR A 40 -29.86 -21.62 5.64
CA THR A 40 -31.28 -21.71 6.07
C THR A 40 -31.68 -22.15 7.50
N SER A 41 -32.53 -21.33 8.15
CA SER A 41 -33.82 -21.78 8.73
C SER A 41 -34.79 -20.62 9.02
N GLY A 42 -36.12 -20.86 8.91
CA GLY A 42 -37.19 -20.06 9.57
C GLY A 42 -37.87 -18.91 8.77
N PRO A 43 -39.22 -18.87 8.63
CA PRO A 43 -39.92 -17.87 7.77
C PRO A 43 -40.85 -16.85 8.48
N GLY A 44 -40.98 -15.66 7.86
CA GLY A 44 -42.16 -14.76 7.88
C GLY A 44 -42.09 -13.51 8.79
N PRO A 45 -43.01 -12.52 8.64
CA PRO A 45 -44.05 -12.34 7.61
C PRO A 45 -43.94 -10.98 6.82
N ALA A 46 -44.97 -10.68 6.02
CA ALA A 46 -44.98 -9.70 4.92
C ALA A 46 -44.94 -8.19 5.27
N LEU A 47 -44.50 -7.38 4.28
CA LEU A 47 -44.61 -5.91 4.22
C LEU A 47 -45.78 -5.45 3.30
N PRO A 48 -46.45 -4.32 3.59
CA PRO A 48 -47.45 -3.71 2.70
C PRO A 48 -46.83 -2.85 1.58
N PRO A 49 -47.59 -2.50 0.51
CA PRO A 49 -47.04 -1.94 -0.73
C PRO A 49 -46.84 -0.41 -0.74
N LYS A 50 -45.96 0.06 -1.62
CA LYS A 50 -45.78 1.50 -1.96
C LYS A 50 -46.84 1.98 -2.96
N PRO A 51 -47.26 3.27 -2.91
CA PRO A 51 -48.12 3.87 -3.93
C PRO A 51 -47.35 4.29 -5.20
N THR A 52 -48.10 4.38 -6.31
CA THR A 52 -47.66 4.81 -7.65
C THR A 52 -47.68 6.34 -7.83
N PRO A 53 -46.92 6.90 -8.79
CA PRO A 53 -46.97 8.32 -9.12
C PRO A 53 -48.07 8.66 -10.14
N GLU A 54 -48.77 9.78 -9.93
CA GLU A 54 -49.74 10.33 -10.90
C GLU A 54 -49.10 11.30 -11.91
N ALA A 55 -49.83 11.56 -12.99
CA ALA A 55 -49.35 12.22 -14.20
C ALA A 55 -49.59 13.75 -14.24
N SER A 56 -48.89 14.41 -15.15
CA SER A 56 -49.05 15.84 -15.50
C SER A 56 -50.38 16.14 -16.20
N PRO A 57 -50.68 17.44 -16.44
CA PRO A 57 -50.84 17.85 -17.84
C PRO A 57 -50.24 19.22 -18.23
N THR A 58 -49.60 19.24 -19.41
CA THR A 58 -49.65 20.22 -20.54
C THR A 58 -50.23 21.64 -20.30
N HIS A 59 -49.72 22.75 -20.87
CA HIS A 59 -49.16 23.04 -22.21
C HIS A 59 -47.99 24.08 -22.12
N SER A 60 -47.36 24.68 -23.16
CA SER A 60 -47.66 24.86 -24.60
C SER A 60 -46.37 25.00 -25.46
N ARG A 61 -46.48 25.45 -26.73
CA ARG A 61 -45.36 25.90 -27.60
C ARG A 61 -45.69 27.23 -28.28
N MET A 62 -44.69 28.06 -28.60
CA MET A 62 -44.59 28.81 -29.86
C MET A 62 -43.16 29.37 -30.12
N GLY A 63 -42.83 29.69 -31.38
CA GLY A 63 -41.47 29.98 -31.88
C GLY A 63 -41.16 31.46 -32.19
N PRO A 64 -40.33 31.81 -33.22
CA PRO A 64 -39.05 32.49 -32.92
C PRO A 64 -38.66 33.77 -33.73
N SER A 65 -37.82 34.63 -33.11
CA SER A 65 -37.00 35.73 -33.70
C SER A 65 -37.76 36.95 -34.30
N PRO A 66 -37.13 38.09 -34.78
CA PRO A 66 -35.70 38.46 -34.88
C PRO A 66 -35.24 39.94 -34.56
N TRP A 67 -33.93 40.11 -34.23
CA TRP A 67 -32.98 41.20 -34.59
C TRP A 67 -33.11 42.74 -34.25
N ARG A 68 -31.92 43.38 -34.15
CA ARG A 68 -31.54 44.83 -34.08
C ARG A 68 -31.60 45.50 -32.68
N GLY A 69 -30.67 46.40 -32.26
CA GLY A 69 -29.39 46.87 -32.82
C GLY A 69 -29.01 48.30 -32.37
N LEU A 70 -27.70 48.65 -32.42
CA LEU A 70 -27.05 50.01 -32.36
C LEU A 70 -26.33 50.49 -31.07
N PHE A 71 -25.00 50.67 -31.20
CA PHE A 71 -24.08 51.64 -30.55
C PHE A 71 -24.27 53.07 -31.15
N PRO A 72 -23.47 54.16 -30.91
CA PRO A 72 -22.18 54.38 -30.18
C PRO A 72 -22.19 55.73 -29.35
N PRO A 73 -21.13 56.58 -29.17
CA PRO A 73 -19.64 56.48 -29.26
C PRO A 73 -18.82 57.16 -28.11
N PHE A 74 -17.47 57.17 -28.29
CA PHE A 74 -16.39 57.84 -27.53
C PHE A 74 -16.10 59.31 -28.03
N VAL A 75 -15.11 60.16 -27.60
CA VAL A 75 -13.84 59.94 -26.83
C VAL A 75 -13.43 61.02 -25.76
N PRO A 76 -12.75 62.18 -26.00
CA PRO A 76 -11.51 62.44 -25.22
C PRO A 76 -11.23 63.83 -24.57
N THR A 77 -10.20 63.84 -23.70
CA THR A 77 -9.19 64.90 -23.37
C THR A 77 -9.54 66.21 -22.64
N ALA A 78 -8.77 66.52 -21.58
CA ALA A 78 -7.89 67.72 -21.49
C ALA A 78 -6.98 67.73 -20.23
N MET A 79 -5.81 68.39 -20.31
CA MET A 79 -4.87 68.71 -19.20
C MET A 79 -5.33 69.94 -18.37
N PHE A 80 -4.73 70.21 -17.19
CA PHE A 80 -4.01 71.50 -16.93
C PHE A 80 -3.24 71.59 -15.58
N CYS A 81 -1.97 72.02 -15.67
CA CYS A 81 -1.10 72.82 -14.77
C CYS A 81 -0.68 72.48 -13.32
N PHE A 82 0.57 72.93 -13.03
CA PHE A 82 1.35 72.96 -11.77
C PHE A 82 1.20 74.29 -11.00
N ALA A 83 1.48 74.30 -9.68
CA ALA A 83 2.24 75.36 -8.96
C ALA A 83 2.65 74.94 -7.50
N PRO A 84 3.69 75.55 -6.86
CA PRO A 84 4.37 75.01 -5.66
C PRO A 84 4.32 75.90 -4.37
N PRO A 85 4.91 75.46 -3.22
CA PRO A 85 5.09 76.27 -2.00
C PRO A 85 6.47 77.00 -1.89
N PRO A 86 6.66 77.96 -0.94
CA PRO A 86 7.70 79.02 -1.00
C PRO A 86 8.97 78.81 -0.10
N PRO A 87 9.99 79.73 -0.14
CA PRO A 87 11.37 79.45 0.32
C PRO A 87 11.96 80.35 1.46
N ALA A 88 13.23 80.07 1.80
CA ALA A 88 14.21 80.78 2.67
C ALA A 88 14.20 80.40 4.18
N MET A 89 15.35 80.35 4.91
CA MET A 89 16.56 81.17 4.78
C MET A 89 17.91 80.46 5.17
N ARG A 90 19.01 81.06 4.67
CA ARG A 90 20.46 80.69 4.64
C ARG A 90 21.14 80.58 6.05
N LEU A 91 22.39 80.18 6.29
CA LEU A 91 23.64 79.94 5.49
C LEU A 91 24.69 79.15 6.36
N ALA A 92 25.58 78.30 5.78
CA ALA A 92 26.99 78.12 6.27
C ALA A 92 27.85 77.21 5.35
N MET A 93 29.04 77.69 4.97
CA MET A 93 30.04 77.04 4.11
C MET A 93 30.80 75.85 4.75
N ARG A 94 31.14 74.80 3.96
CA ARG A 94 32.53 74.55 3.43
C ARG A 94 32.71 73.17 2.75
N ALA A 95 33.36 73.22 1.57
CA ALA A 95 34.30 72.27 0.94
C ALA A 95 34.11 70.72 0.95
N ALA A 96 34.54 70.12 -0.17
CA ALA A 96 34.67 68.68 -0.48
C ALA A 96 33.36 67.91 -0.78
N GLY A 97 33.30 67.21 -1.93
CA GLY A 97 32.16 66.36 -2.28
C GLY A 97 31.92 66.06 -3.76
N LEU A 98 32.62 66.71 -4.70
CA LEU A 98 32.40 66.53 -6.14
C LEU A 98 33.04 65.24 -6.71
N ARG A 99 32.67 64.09 -6.13
CA ARG A 99 32.97 62.74 -6.62
C ARG A 99 31.96 61.66 -6.22
N TRP A 100 30.93 61.99 -5.44
CA TRP A 100 29.98 61.01 -4.87
C TRP A 100 28.56 60.98 -5.48
N LEU A 101 28.20 61.90 -6.37
CA LEU A 101 26.85 61.91 -6.99
C LEU A 101 26.65 60.83 -8.07
N GLY A 102 27.71 60.37 -8.74
CA GLY A 102 27.61 59.33 -9.78
C GLY A 102 27.48 57.91 -9.23
N ALA A 103 28.17 57.61 -8.11
CA ALA A 103 28.11 56.29 -7.49
C ALA A 103 26.78 56.04 -6.77
N ALA A 104 26.25 57.04 -6.06
CA ALA A 104 24.98 56.93 -5.34
C ALA A 104 23.78 56.75 -6.29
N THR A 105 23.77 57.45 -7.43
CA THR A 105 22.70 57.33 -8.44
C THR A 105 22.76 56.00 -9.19
N ALA A 106 23.96 55.50 -9.53
CA ALA A 106 24.13 54.15 -10.07
C ALA A 106 23.71 53.06 -9.08
N ALA A 107 24.06 53.19 -7.79
CA ALA A 107 23.64 52.26 -6.75
C ALA A 107 22.12 52.26 -6.52
N LEU A 108 21.47 53.44 -6.52
CA LEU A 108 20.02 53.56 -6.43
C LEU A 108 19.29 53.00 -7.67
N MET A 109 19.83 53.19 -8.87
CA MET A 109 19.28 52.54 -10.07
C MET A 109 19.47 51.02 -10.06
N LEU A 110 20.61 50.51 -9.58
CA LEU A 110 20.85 49.07 -9.42
C LEU A 110 19.95 48.46 -8.34
N LEU A 111 19.73 49.16 -7.22
CA LEU A 111 18.77 48.75 -6.19
C LEU A 111 17.31 48.82 -6.69
N ALA A 112 16.95 49.81 -7.50
CA ALA A 112 15.63 49.88 -8.13
C ALA A 112 15.42 48.76 -9.16
N LEU A 113 16.43 48.44 -10.00
CA LEU A 113 16.38 47.28 -10.91
C LEU A 113 16.30 45.96 -10.14
N ALA A 114 17.09 45.81 -9.07
CA ALA A 114 17.07 44.63 -8.19
C ALA A 114 15.76 44.50 -7.39
N ALA A 115 15.04 45.60 -7.16
CA ALA A 115 13.69 45.59 -6.57
C ALA A 115 12.57 45.38 -7.61
N LEU A 116 12.84 45.59 -8.90
CA LEU A 116 11.91 45.32 -10.01
C LEU A 116 12.02 43.89 -10.56
N LEU A 117 13.20 43.27 -10.50
CA LEU A 117 13.45 41.88 -10.90
C LEU A 117 12.56 40.82 -10.20
N PRO A 118 12.16 40.94 -8.91
CA PRO A 118 11.22 40.03 -8.27
C PRO A 118 9.75 40.29 -8.64
N LEU A 119 9.44 41.47 -9.18
CA LEU A 119 8.06 41.87 -9.51
C LEU A 119 7.59 41.34 -10.86
N THR A 120 8.50 41.04 -11.79
CA THR A 120 8.17 40.37 -13.06
C THR A 120 8.11 38.85 -12.97
N GLN A 121 8.51 38.25 -11.83
CA GLN A 121 8.37 36.80 -11.58
C GLN A 121 7.04 36.40 -10.90
N ARG A 122 6.09 37.32 -10.75
CA ARG A 122 4.74 37.04 -10.21
C ARG A 122 3.63 37.10 -11.28
N ALA A 123 3.65 36.21 -12.27
CA ALA A 123 2.44 35.88 -13.08
C ALA A 123 2.52 34.64 -14.01
N HIS A 124 3.43 33.66 -13.82
CA HIS A 124 3.43 32.40 -14.61
C HIS A 124 3.22 31.14 -13.77
N ALA A 125 2.47 31.24 -12.67
CA ALA A 125 2.09 30.10 -11.84
C ALA A 125 0.97 29.25 -12.48
N GLY A 126 1.25 28.63 -13.63
CA GLY A 126 0.27 27.81 -14.35
C GLY A 126 0.75 27.17 -15.65
N GLU A 127 1.81 27.67 -16.28
CA GLU A 127 2.35 27.04 -17.50
C GLU A 127 3.38 25.94 -17.13
N PRO A 128 3.24 24.72 -17.68
CA PRO A 128 4.21 23.66 -17.44
C PRO A 128 5.56 24.04 -18.07
N VAL A 129 6.63 24.02 -17.27
CA VAL A 129 7.98 24.34 -17.72
C VAL A 129 8.38 23.35 -18.83
N PHE A 130 8.73 23.88 -20.00
CA PHE A 130 9.16 23.06 -21.13
C PHE A 130 10.49 22.36 -20.80
N SER A 131 10.44 21.06 -20.49
CA SER A 131 11.62 20.19 -20.44
C SER A 131 11.90 19.62 -21.84
N ALA A 132 13.13 19.83 -22.32
CA ALA A 132 13.60 19.25 -23.58
C ALA A 132 13.53 17.71 -23.54
N VAL A 133 13.32 17.07 -24.68
CA VAL A 133 13.11 15.61 -24.72
C VAL A 133 14.27 14.83 -24.09
N GLN A 134 15.51 15.29 -24.29
CA GLN A 134 16.72 14.68 -23.73
C GLN A 134 16.88 14.85 -22.21
N SER A 135 16.21 15.85 -21.60
CA SER A 135 16.22 16.08 -20.14
C SER A 135 15.02 15.46 -19.43
N ARG A 136 14.19 14.66 -20.13
CA ARG A 136 13.11 13.90 -19.52
C ARG A 136 13.64 12.56 -19.02
N PRO A 137 13.34 12.14 -17.78
CA PRO A 137 13.74 10.81 -17.31
C PRO A 137 13.07 9.73 -18.17
N LEU A 138 13.86 8.76 -18.65
CA LEU A 138 13.35 7.64 -19.42
C LEU A 138 12.45 6.74 -18.54
N PRO A 139 11.24 6.38 -18.97
CA PRO A 139 10.41 5.38 -18.31
C PRO A 139 11.19 4.08 -18.09
N LYS A 140 10.98 3.37 -16.97
CA LYS A 140 11.75 2.15 -16.62
C LYS A 140 11.77 1.07 -17.72
N ARG A 141 10.69 0.95 -18.51
CA ARG A 141 10.57 0.03 -19.65
C ARG A 141 11.52 0.36 -20.83
N GLU A 142 12.03 1.59 -20.90
CA GLU A 142 12.98 2.08 -21.91
C GLU A 142 14.43 2.08 -21.39
N GLN A 143 14.63 1.70 -20.12
CA GLN A 143 15.95 1.46 -19.53
C GLN A 143 16.41 0.01 -19.82
N PRO A 144 17.73 -0.28 -19.77
CA PRO A 144 18.24 -1.64 -19.93
C PRO A 144 17.61 -2.62 -18.92
N TRP A 145 17.42 -3.88 -19.32
CA TRP A 145 16.91 -4.91 -18.43
C TRP A 145 17.80 -5.05 -17.18
N PRO A 146 17.28 -4.95 -15.95
CA PRO A 146 18.09 -5.05 -14.75
C PRO A 146 18.82 -6.40 -14.67
N HIS A 147 20.11 -6.35 -14.30
CA HIS A 147 20.95 -7.55 -14.17
C HIS A 147 20.35 -8.53 -13.16
N ASN A 148 20.43 -9.84 -13.43
CA ASN A 148 19.88 -10.91 -12.58
C ASN A 148 18.39 -10.77 -12.19
N SER A 149 17.62 -9.94 -12.90
CA SER A 149 16.18 -9.82 -12.71
C SER A 149 15.36 -10.70 -13.65
N PHE A 150 14.22 -11.18 -13.16
CA PHE A 150 13.34 -12.10 -13.88
C PHE A 150 11.86 -11.85 -13.55
N VAL A 151 10.99 -12.16 -14.51
CA VAL A 151 9.53 -12.18 -14.34
C VAL A 151 9.14 -13.57 -13.82
N VAL A 152 8.09 -13.66 -13.00
CA VAL A 152 7.48 -14.95 -12.65
C VAL A 152 5.98 -14.89 -12.93
N LEU A 153 5.44 -15.89 -13.62
CA LEU A 153 4.00 -16.02 -13.88
C LEU A 153 3.44 -17.19 -13.07
N SER A 154 2.33 -16.97 -12.37
CA SER A 154 1.55 -17.99 -11.66
C SER A 154 0.29 -18.31 -12.46
N TYR A 155 0.27 -19.50 -13.06
CA TYR A 155 -0.90 -20.11 -13.69
C TYR A 155 -1.49 -21.17 -12.76
N HIS A 156 -2.76 -21.51 -12.96
CA HIS A 156 -3.47 -22.55 -12.21
C HIS A 156 -3.97 -23.62 -13.18
N ASP A 157 -5.29 -23.81 -13.34
CA ASP A 157 -5.84 -24.75 -14.32
C ASP A 157 -5.75 -24.22 -15.77
N VAL A 158 -5.85 -25.13 -16.74
CA VAL A 158 -5.86 -24.81 -18.18
C VAL A 158 -6.95 -25.64 -18.85
N ASP A 159 -7.94 -25.01 -19.47
CA ASP A 159 -9.05 -25.68 -20.17
C ASP A 159 -9.10 -25.38 -21.67
N ASP A 160 -9.62 -26.30 -22.48
CA ASP A 160 -9.63 -26.16 -23.94
C ASP A 160 -10.82 -25.35 -24.49
N HIS A 161 -11.85 -25.09 -23.67
CA HIS A 161 -13.13 -24.55 -24.12
C HIS A 161 -13.66 -23.42 -23.24
N GLN A 162 -13.70 -23.61 -21.92
CA GLN A 162 -14.26 -22.64 -20.99
C GLN A 162 -13.44 -22.63 -19.70
N ALA A 163 -12.64 -21.57 -19.55
CA ALA A 163 -11.85 -21.32 -18.36
C ALA A 163 -12.75 -21.10 -17.11
N ASP A 164 -12.87 -22.13 -16.29
CA ASP A 164 -13.61 -22.08 -15.02
C ASP A 164 -12.84 -21.27 -13.97
N GLN A 165 -13.36 -20.09 -13.63
CA GLN A 165 -12.71 -19.18 -12.69
C GLN A 165 -12.77 -19.66 -11.22
N ARG A 166 -13.44 -20.79 -10.93
CA ARG A 166 -13.29 -21.50 -9.64
C ARG A 166 -11.89 -22.08 -9.45
N PHE A 167 -11.19 -22.36 -10.54
CA PHE A 167 -9.83 -22.94 -10.57
C PHE A 167 -8.80 -21.97 -11.15
N LEU A 168 -9.15 -20.67 -11.21
CA LEU A 168 -8.37 -19.61 -11.85
C LEU A 168 -7.87 -19.99 -13.26
N ALA A 169 -8.69 -20.75 -13.99
CA ALA A 169 -8.27 -21.34 -15.24
C ALA A 169 -7.98 -20.27 -16.30
N VAL A 170 -7.10 -20.61 -17.25
CA VAL A 170 -6.95 -19.93 -18.54
C VAL A 170 -7.30 -20.89 -19.69
N THR A 171 -7.69 -20.38 -20.85
CA THR A 171 -7.87 -21.23 -22.02
C THR A 171 -6.53 -21.68 -22.61
N THR A 172 -6.45 -22.92 -23.11
CA THR A 172 -5.25 -23.45 -23.80
C THR A 172 -4.80 -22.54 -24.94
N HIS A 173 -5.74 -21.95 -25.68
CA HIS A 173 -5.47 -20.96 -26.73
C HIS A 173 -4.80 -19.70 -26.16
N LYS A 174 -5.31 -19.16 -25.04
CA LYS A 174 -4.74 -17.99 -24.38
C LYS A 174 -3.31 -18.24 -23.90
N LEU A 175 -3.08 -19.36 -23.21
CA LEU A 175 -1.74 -19.75 -22.76
C LEU A 175 -0.76 -19.84 -23.94
N VAL A 176 -1.16 -20.46 -25.07
CA VAL A 176 -0.31 -20.54 -26.27
C VAL A 176 -0.01 -19.15 -26.84
N ALA A 177 -0.99 -18.23 -26.87
CA ALA A 177 -0.78 -16.86 -27.34
C ALA A 177 0.17 -16.05 -26.42
N GLU A 178 0.05 -16.23 -25.10
CA GLU A 178 0.92 -15.58 -24.11
C GLU A 178 2.37 -16.09 -24.20
N LEU A 179 2.57 -17.42 -24.31
CA LEU A 179 3.89 -18.03 -24.50
C LEU A 179 4.53 -17.65 -25.85
N ALA A 180 3.73 -17.58 -26.92
CA ALA A 180 4.19 -17.11 -28.22
C ALA A 180 4.63 -15.64 -28.16
N TRP A 181 3.79 -14.76 -27.58
CA TRP A 181 4.11 -13.34 -27.42
C TRP A 181 5.39 -13.13 -26.61
N LEU A 182 5.57 -13.86 -25.49
CA LEU A 182 6.78 -13.82 -24.67
C LEU A 182 8.02 -14.16 -25.50
N ARG A 183 7.96 -15.27 -26.25
CA ARG A 183 9.06 -15.74 -27.09
C ARG A 183 9.40 -14.74 -28.20
N GLU A 184 8.40 -14.21 -28.89
CA GLU A 184 8.55 -13.23 -29.97
C GLU A 184 9.09 -11.88 -29.47
N ASN A 185 8.79 -11.51 -28.22
CA ASN A 185 9.32 -10.31 -27.57
C ASN A 185 10.67 -10.53 -26.84
N GLY A 186 11.29 -11.71 -27.03
CA GLY A 186 12.63 -12.01 -26.53
C GLY A 186 12.72 -12.33 -25.03
N TYR A 187 11.61 -12.72 -24.39
CA TYR A 187 11.65 -13.30 -23.05
C TYR A 187 12.21 -14.73 -23.10
N GLN A 188 12.99 -15.09 -22.09
CA GLN A 188 13.77 -16.34 -22.05
C GLN A 188 13.40 -17.15 -20.82
N ALA A 189 12.78 -18.32 -21.02
CA ALA A 189 12.40 -19.19 -19.91
C ALA A 189 13.62 -19.73 -19.17
N VAL A 190 13.67 -19.57 -17.85
CA VAL A 190 14.77 -20.00 -16.97
C VAL A 190 14.27 -21.00 -15.93
N SER A 191 15.15 -21.93 -15.53
CA SER A 191 14.87 -22.91 -14.48
C SER A 191 15.21 -22.38 -13.08
N VAL A 192 14.68 -23.04 -12.05
CA VAL A 192 15.05 -22.78 -10.65
C VAL A 192 16.55 -22.97 -10.42
N GLN A 193 17.20 -23.92 -11.10
CA GLN A 193 18.65 -24.09 -11.03
C GLN A 193 19.41 -22.86 -11.55
N GLN A 194 18.98 -22.27 -12.67
CA GLN A 194 19.62 -21.05 -13.21
C GLN A 194 19.44 -19.85 -12.28
N ILE A 195 18.29 -19.73 -11.60
CA ILE A 195 18.06 -18.69 -10.58
C ILE A 195 18.98 -18.89 -9.38
N LEU A 196 19.14 -20.13 -8.90
CA LEU A 196 20.06 -20.47 -7.80
C LEU A 196 21.54 -20.25 -8.18
N ASP A 197 21.95 -20.58 -9.41
CA ASP A 197 23.31 -20.32 -9.89
C ASP A 197 23.59 -18.82 -10.04
N ALA A 198 22.60 -18.02 -10.43
CA ALA A 198 22.71 -16.56 -10.46
C ALA A 198 22.75 -15.93 -9.04
N HIS A 199 21.99 -16.48 -8.10
CA HIS A 199 22.04 -16.12 -6.68
C HIS A 199 23.41 -16.42 -6.05
N GLU A 200 23.99 -17.58 -6.36
CA GLU A 200 25.32 -18.00 -5.93
C GLU A 200 26.47 -17.30 -6.68
N GLY A 201 26.16 -16.34 -7.57
CA GLY A 201 27.17 -15.56 -8.30
C GLY A 201 27.92 -16.33 -9.38
N LYS A 202 27.39 -17.47 -9.85
CA LYS A 202 28.00 -18.28 -10.92
C LYS A 202 27.63 -17.73 -12.30
N THR A 203 26.51 -18.18 -12.85
CA THR A 203 26.04 -17.79 -14.19
C THR A 203 24.90 -16.78 -14.04
N PRO A 204 25.02 -15.55 -14.56
CA PRO A 204 23.95 -14.57 -14.47
C PRO A 204 22.73 -14.99 -15.31
N LEU A 205 21.56 -14.49 -14.94
CA LEU A 205 20.35 -14.69 -15.72
C LEU A 205 20.41 -13.93 -17.06
N PRO A 206 19.82 -14.48 -18.14
CA PRO A 206 19.69 -13.76 -19.39
C PRO A 206 18.79 -12.51 -19.24
N PRO A 207 18.96 -11.48 -20.09
CA PRO A 207 18.02 -10.37 -20.15
C PRO A 207 16.62 -10.88 -20.52
N LYS A 208 15.58 -10.27 -19.90
CA LYS A 208 14.19 -10.73 -19.99
C LYS A 208 13.98 -12.19 -19.57
N ALA A 209 14.74 -12.67 -18.57
CA ALA A 209 14.48 -13.95 -17.94
C ALA A 209 13.04 -14.05 -17.41
N ILE A 210 12.41 -15.20 -17.58
CA ILE A 210 11.07 -15.49 -17.09
C ILE A 210 10.99 -16.90 -16.51
N LEU A 211 10.33 -17.05 -15.37
CA LEU A 211 10.00 -18.35 -14.77
C LEU A 211 8.49 -18.59 -14.91
N LEU A 212 8.12 -19.76 -15.44
CA LEU A 212 6.73 -20.19 -15.51
C LEU A 212 6.44 -21.08 -14.30
N THR A 213 5.39 -20.76 -13.54
CA THR A 213 4.96 -21.53 -12.37
C THR A 213 3.49 -21.90 -12.51
N PHE A 214 3.17 -23.15 -12.17
CA PHE A 214 1.83 -23.73 -12.25
C PHE A 214 1.48 -24.31 -10.89
N ASP A 215 0.42 -23.79 -10.27
CA ASP A 215 0.05 -24.09 -8.89
C ASP A 215 -0.99 -25.22 -8.82
N ASP A 216 -1.38 -25.60 -7.60
CA ASP A 216 -2.38 -26.62 -7.21
C ASP A 216 -2.11 -28.09 -7.63
N GLY A 217 -1.44 -28.34 -8.76
CA GLY A 217 -1.19 -29.68 -9.29
C GLY A 217 -2.31 -30.24 -10.17
N PHE A 218 -3.09 -29.38 -10.84
CA PHE A 218 -4.12 -29.78 -11.80
C PHE A 218 -3.58 -30.72 -12.89
N ARG A 219 -4.43 -31.64 -13.36
CA ARG A 219 -4.07 -32.64 -14.39
C ARG A 219 -3.90 -32.03 -15.77
N SER A 220 -4.49 -30.87 -16.00
CA SER A 220 -4.27 -30.01 -17.18
C SER A 220 -2.79 -29.67 -17.39
N PHE A 221 -2.01 -29.52 -16.31
CA PHE A 221 -0.57 -29.32 -16.44
C PHE A 221 0.10 -30.51 -17.13
N TYR A 222 -0.21 -31.74 -16.73
CA TYR A 222 0.31 -32.95 -17.39
C TYR A 222 -0.23 -33.13 -18.82
N THR A 223 -1.53 -32.91 -19.05
CA THR A 223 -2.17 -33.23 -20.34
C THR A 223 -2.08 -32.14 -21.40
N ARG A 224 -1.91 -30.87 -21.03
CA ARG A 224 -1.93 -29.70 -21.92
C ARG A 224 -0.63 -28.90 -21.86
N VAL A 225 -0.16 -28.54 -20.67
CA VAL A 225 1.01 -27.67 -20.49
C VAL A 225 2.32 -28.40 -20.78
N PHE A 226 2.53 -29.58 -20.20
CA PHE A 226 3.77 -30.35 -20.34
C PHE A 226 4.10 -30.73 -21.80
N PRO A 227 3.14 -31.10 -22.68
CA PRO A 227 3.39 -31.19 -24.12
C PRO A 227 3.91 -29.89 -24.74
N LEU A 228 3.35 -28.73 -24.38
CA LEU A 228 3.82 -27.42 -24.86
C LEU A 228 5.25 -27.13 -24.36
N LEU A 229 5.53 -27.36 -23.07
CA LEU A 229 6.90 -27.20 -22.52
C LEU A 229 7.92 -28.05 -23.27
N LYS A 230 7.57 -29.30 -23.61
CA LYS A 230 8.41 -30.18 -24.45
C LYS A 230 8.61 -29.62 -25.86
N SER A 231 7.58 -29.07 -26.51
CA SER A 231 7.71 -28.44 -27.84
C SER A 231 8.53 -27.14 -27.84
N TYR A 232 8.48 -26.37 -26.75
CA TYR A 232 9.24 -25.12 -26.61
C TYR A 232 10.65 -25.33 -26.02
N GLN A 233 10.92 -26.49 -25.41
CA GLN A 233 12.08 -26.75 -24.55
C GLN A 233 12.21 -25.70 -23.43
N TRP A 234 11.08 -25.32 -22.84
CA TRP A 234 11.00 -24.31 -21.78
C TRP A 234 10.84 -24.97 -20.40
N PRO A 235 11.67 -24.58 -19.41
CA PRO A 235 11.51 -25.07 -18.04
C PRO A 235 10.29 -24.42 -17.34
N ALA A 236 9.74 -25.12 -16.35
CA ALA A 236 8.67 -24.62 -15.49
C ALA A 236 8.77 -25.20 -14.07
N VAL A 237 7.98 -24.63 -13.15
CA VAL A 237 7.71 -25.17 -11.81
C VAL A 237 6.28 -25.68 -11.76
N LEU A 238 6.08 -26.87 -11.18
CA LEU A 238 4.77 -27.36 -10.74
C LEU A 238 4.74 -27.40 -9.22
N ALA A 239 3.72 -26.81 -8.59
CA ALA A 239 3.56 -26.74 -7.14
C ALA A 239 2.28 -27.47 -6.70
N PRO A 240 2.29 -28.81 -6.58
CA PRO A 240 1.13 -29.57 -6.16
C PRO A 240 0.83 -29.44 -4.66
N VAL A 241 -0.45 -29.46 -4.31
CA VAL A 241 -0.90 -29.70 -2.92
C VAL A 241 -0.92 -31.21 -2.68
N GLY A 242 -0.17 -31.68 -1.67
CA GLY A 242 0.13 -33.11 -1.50
C GLY A 242 -1.10 -33.99 -1.25
N HIS A 243 -2.12 -33.48 -0.55
CA HIS A 243 -3.38 -34.19 -0.31
C HIS A 243 -4.20 -34.38 -1.58
N TRP A 244 -4.21 -33.38 -2.48
CA TRP A 244 -4.99 -33.44 -3.72
C TRP A 244 -4.38 -34.40 -4.74
N VAL A 245 -3.07 -34.33 -4.98
CA VAL A 245 -2.39 -35.26 -5.91
C VAL A 245 -2.16 -36.65 -5.30
N GLY A 246 -2.11 -36.76 -3.97
CA GLY A 246 -1.95 -38.00 -3.23
C GLY A 246 -3.24 -38.79 -2.98
N ALA A 247 -4.42 -38.21 -3.24
CA ALA A 247 -5.69 -38.92 -3.07
C ALA A 247 -5.76 -40.18 -3.97
N PRO A 248 -6.22 -41.34 -3.46
CA PRO A 248 -6.26 -42.58 -4.22
C PRO A 248 -7.34 -42.54 -5.30
N ALA A 249 -7.17 -43.33 -6.38
CA ALA A 249 -8.17 -43.41 -7.46
C ALA A 249 -9.54 -43.95 -7.02
N SER A 250 -9.63 -44.62 -5.86
CA SER A 250 -10.87 -45.06 -5.23
C SER A 250 -11.64 -43.92 -4.52
N GLN A 251 -11.01 -42.78 -4.26
CA GLN A 251 -11.66 -41.58 -3.76
C GLN A 251 -12.16 -40.76 -4.96
N PRO A 252 -13.49 -40.63 -5.19
CA PRO A 252 -14.01 -40.01 -6.41
C PRO A 252 -13.90 -38.48 -6.40
N GLU A 253 -13.88 -37.86 -5.23
CA GLU A 253 -13.90 -36.40 -5.04
C GLU A 253 -12.85 -35.95 -4.02
N ILE A 254 -12.28 -34.78 -4.25
CA ILE A 254 -11.33 -34.07 -3.38
C ILE A 254 -12.01 -32.80 -2.87
N ASP A 255 -11.78 -32.47 -1.61
CA ASP A 255 -12.14 -31.16 -1.05
C ASP A 255 -11.12 -30.09 -1.46
N PHE A 256 -11.51 -29.27 -2.44
CA PHE A 256 -10.78 -28.09 -2.89
C PHE A 256 -11.30 -26.87 -2.11
N GLY A 257 -10.88 -26.75 -0.84
CA GLY A 257 -11.15 -25.58 0.00
C GLY A 257 -12.63 -25.30 0.28
N GLY A 258 -13.47 -26.34 0.36
CA GLY A 258 -14.93 -26.28 0.53
C GLY A 258 -15.72 -26.64 -0.73
N LEU A 259 -15.05 -26.96 -1.85
CA LEU A 259 -15.66 -27.39 -3.10
C LEU A 259 -15.27 -28.85 -3.40
N ASN A 260 -16.26 -29.74 -3.53
CA ASN A 260 -15.99 -31.11 -4.00
C ASN A 260 -15.65 -31.10 -5.50
N VAL A 261 -14.46 -31.58 -5.84
CA VAL A 261 -13.92 -31.63 -7.20
C VAL A 261 -13.57 -33.07 -7.58
N PRO A 262 -13.95 -33.57 -8.78
CA PRO A 262 -13.63 -34.94 -9.19
C PRO A 262 -12.13 -35.23 -9.19
N ARG A 263 -11.70 -36.36 -8.60
CA ARG A 263 -10.28 -36.76 -8.46
C ARG A 263 -9.47 -36.65 -9.75
N LYS A 264 -10.07 -36.97 -10.89
CA LYS A 264 -9.47 -36.89 -12.24
C LYS A 264 -9.03 -35.47 -12.68
N HIS A 265 -9.41 -34.43 -11.95
CA HIS A 265 -9.06 -33.04 -12.24
C HIS A 265 -7.64 -32.69 -11.74
N PHE A 266 -7.10 -33.43 -10.77
CA PHE A 266 -5.74 -33.28 -10.26
C PHE A 266 -4.81 -34.35 -10.83
N SER A 267 -3.51 -34.05 -10.93
CA SER A 267 -2.48 -35.00 -11.32
C SER A 267 -2.33 -36.13 -10.28
N ASN A 268 -1.50 -37.12 -10.56
CA ASN A 268 -1.04 -38.11 -9.58
C ASN A 268 0.49 -38.17 -9.50
N TRP A 269 1.04 -38.87 -8.50
CA TRP A 269 2.49 -38.95 -8.28
C TRP A 269 3.27 -39.67 -9.40
N GLU A 270 2.64 -40.52 -10.22
CA GLU A 270 3.28 -41.14 -11.39
C GLU A 270 3.41 -40.14 -12.54
N GLU A 271 2.35 -39.36 -12.82
CA GLU A 271 2.37 -38.24 -13.78
C GLU A 271 3.41 -37.18 -13.36
N ILE A 272 3.48 -36.84 -12.07
CA ILE A 272 4.49 -35.92 -11.51
C ILE A 272 5.91 -36.47 -11.69
N ARG A 273 6.13 -37.78 -11.47
CA ARG A 273 7.43 -38.42 -11.69
C ARG A 273 7.87 -38.35 -13.15
N GLU A 274 6.96 -38.58 -14.11
CA GLU A 274 7.28 -38.45 -15.54
C GLU A 274 7.69 -37.01 -15.89
N MET A 275 6.92 -36.03 -15.41
CA MET A 275 7.21 -34.61 -15.67
C MET A 275 8.56 -34.20 -15.10
N HIS A 276 8.90 -34.62 -13.88
CA HIS A 276 10.21 -34.38 -13.29
C HIS A 276 11.35 -35.06 -14.07
N ALA A 277 11.17 -36.33 -14.44
CA ALA A 277 12.17 -37.13 -15.16
C ALA A 277 12.51 -36.57 -16.56
N SER A 278 11.68 -35.68 -17.11
CA SER A 278 11.99 -34.94 -18.35
C SER A 278 13.12 -33.92 -18.23
N GLY A 279 13.46 -33.50 -17.01
CA GLY A 279 14.41 -32.40 -16.75
C GLY A 279 13.85 -30.99 -17.00
N LEU A 280 12.60 -30.85 -17.48
CA LEU A 280 11.95 -29.56 -17.73
C LEU A 280 11.16 -29.03 -16.53
N VAL A 281 10.72 -29.89 -15.61
CA VAL A 281 9.79 -29.52 -14.53
C VAL A 281 10.42 -29.68 -13.15
N GLU A 282 10.59 -28.55 -12.46
CA GLU A 282 10.89 -28.49 -11.02
C GLU A 282 9.60 -28.78 -10.24
N ILE A 283 9.66 -29.65 -9.21
CA ILE A 283 8.53 -29.90 -8.32
C ILE A 283 8.73 -29.11 -7.02
N ALA A 284 7.91 -28.07 -6.84
CA ALA A 284 7.85 -27.28 -5.62
C ALA A 284 6.81 -27.85 -4.63
N ALA A 285 6.83 -27.40 -3.38
CA ALA A 285 5.78 -27.73 -2.41
C ALA A 285 4.72 -26.62 -2.34
N HIS A 286 3.45 -27.01 -2.28
CA HIS A 286 2.31 -26.12 -2.05
C HIS A 286 1.51 -26.52 -0.80
N THR A 287 2.22 -26.89 0.27
CA THR A 287 1.70 -27.57 1.49
C THR A 287 1.26 -29.02 1.25
N GLN A 288 1.17 -29.80 2.32
CA GLN A 288 0.54 -31.12 2.28
C GLN A 288 -0.98 -30.98 2.29
N ASN A 289 -1.53 -30.23 3.24
CA ASN A 289 -2.96 -30.04 3.42
C ASN A 289 -3.27 -28.75 4.22
N LEU A 290 -2.72 -27.61 3.80
CA LEU A 290 -3.02 -26.30 4.40
C LEU A 290 -3.49 -25.24 3.37
N HIS A 291 -3.87 -25.69 2.16
CA HIS A 291 -4.46 -24.86 1.11
C HIS A 291 -5.98 -24.65 1.30
N PHE A 292 -6.36 -24.09 2.45
CA PHE A 292 -7.75 -23.69 2.73
C PHE A 292 -7.81 -22.49 3.69
N GLY A 293 -9.01 -21.90 3.81
CA GLY A 293 -9.29 -20.85 4.79
C GLY A 293 -9.82 -21.42 6.10
N HIS A 294 -9.15 -21.15 7.23
CA HIS A 294 -9.66 -21.50 8.58
C HIS A 294 -10.16 -20.28 9.34
N ILE A 295 -11.01 -20.46 10.36
CA ILE A 295 -11.43 -19.34 11.22
C ILE A 295 -10.19 -18.80 11.95
N ALA A 296 -9.94 -17.50 11.84
CA ALA A 296 -8.73 -16.83 12.31
C ALA A 296 -8.99 -15.60 13.20
N ASN A 297 -10.22 -15.42 13.67
CA ASN A 297 -10.62 -14.49 14.74
C ASN A 297 -12.00 -14.86 15.33
N PRO A 298 -12.42 -14.29 16.48
CA PRO A 298 -13.74 -14.54 17.09
C PRO A 298 -14.93 -14.21 16.18
N GLN A 299 -14.79 -13.27 15.25
CA GLN A 299 -15.85 -12.80 14.35
C GLN A 299 -16.01 -13.66 13.08
N GLY A 300 -15.28 -14.78 12.97
CA GLY A 300 -15.46 -15.74 11.89
C GLY A 300 -14.77 -15.40 10.57
N ASN A 301 -13.75 -14.53 10.54
CA ASN A 301 -12.95 -14.35 9.32
C ASN A 301 -12.23 -15.65 8.97
N THR A 302 -12.42 -16.14 7.73
CA THR A 302 -11.64 -17.24 7.17
C THR A 302 -10.36 -16.72 6.53
N GLN A 303 -9.19 -17.22 6.95
CA GLN A 303 -7.87 -16.78 6.47
C GLN A 303 -6.97 -17.98 6.12
N PRO A 304 -5.95 -17.83 5.25
CA PRO A 304 -5.07 -18.92 4.84
C PRO A 304 -4.46 -19.69 6.01
N ALA A 305 -4.75 -20.99 6.08
CA ALA A 305 -4.34 -21.85 7.19
C ALA A 305 -2.81 -21.97 7.32
N ALA A 306 -2.09 -21.96 6.20
CA ALA A 306 -0.62 -21.97 6.18
C ALA A 306 0.05 -20.69 6.74
N ALA A 307 -0.70 -19.58 6.85
CA ALA A 307 -0.12 -18.25 7.09
C ALA A 307 -0.58 -17.57 8.40
N THR A 308 -1.59 -18.13 9.08
CA THR A 308 -2.30 -17.47 10.20
C THR A 308 -2.58 -18.43 11.35
N LEU A 309 -2.69 -17.89 12.57
CA LEU A 309 -3.19 -18.62 13.73
C LEU A 309 -4.65 -18.98 13.53
N ARG A 310 -5.03 -20.21 13.89
CA ARG A 310 -6.45 -20.61 13.98
C ARG A 310 -7.09 -19.98 15.21
N TYR A 311 -8.35 -19.56 15.13
CA TYR A 311 -9.20 -19.34 16.30
C TYR A 311 -10.14 -20.55 16.48
N ASP A 312 -10.23 -21.07 17.70
CA ASP A 312 -11.10 -22.19 18.08
C ASP A 312 -12.36 -21.63 18.78
N PRO A 313 -13.54 -21.62 18.12
CA PRO A 313 -14.76 -21.08 18.71
C PRO A 313 -15.29 -21.91 19.88
N ALA A 314 -14.98 -23.21 19.94
CA ALA A 314 -15.44 -24.10 21.01
C ALA A 314 -14.62 -23.93 22.30
N ARG A 315 -13.34 -23.57 22.17
CA ARG A 315 -12.45 -23.20 23.29
C ARG A 315 -12.33 -21.70 23.52
N GLN A 316 -12.96 -20.88 22.68
CA GLN A 316 -12.92 -19.42 22.65
C GLN A 316 -11.50 -18.81 22.70
N ARG A 317 -10.52 -19.48 22.07
CA ARG A 317 -9.11 -19.04 22.09
C ARG A 317 -8.44 -19.13 20.73
N TYR A 318 -7.39 -18.36 20.56
CA TYR A 318 -6.42 -18.56 19.49
C TYR A 318 -5.57 -19.83 19.73
N GLU A 319 -5.15 -20.44 18.64
CA GLU A 319 -3.98 -21.31 18.53
C GLU A 319 -2.75 -20.54 19.02
N THR A 320 -1.92 -21.19 19.82
CA THR A 320 -0.67 -20.61 20.30
C THR A 320 0.41 -20.66 19.21
N PRO A 321 1.41 -19.77 19.23
CA PRO A 321 2.57 -19.85 18.33
C PRO A 321 3.23 -21.23 18.24
N ALA A 322 3.31 -21.96 19.36
CA ALA A 322 3.88 -23.31 19.39
C ALA A 322 2.98 -24.36 18.70
N GLU A 323 1.66 -24.29 18.88
CA GLU A 323 0.70 -25.15 18.18
C GLU A 323 0.73 -24.87 16.66
N PHE A 324 0.85 -23.60 16.26
CA PHE A 324 1.04 -23.19 14.86
C PHE A 324 2.34 -23.76 14.28
N GLU A 325 3.48 -23.55 14.94
CA GLU A 325 4.78 -24.03 14.47
C GLU A 325 4.79 -25.57 14.33
N GLN A 326 4.21 -26.30 15.29
CA GLN A 326 4.06 -27.75 15.22
C GLN A 326 3.18 -28.21 14.04
N ARG A 327 2.05 -27.51 13.79
CA ARG A 327 1.15 -27.80 12.67
C ARG A 327 1.84 -27.59 11.32
N LEU A 328 2.60 -26.51 11.18
CA LEU A 328 3.34 -26.20 9.96
C LEU A 328 4.52 -27.17 9.75
N GLU A 329 5.27 -27.52 10.79
CA GLU A 329 6.41 -28.45 10.67
C GLU A 329 5.94 -29.84 10.18
N ALA A 330 4.81 -30.34 10.71
CA ALA A 330 4.22 -31.61 10.31
C ALA A 330 3.75 -31.59 8.84
N ASP A 331 3.14 -30.50 8.39
CA ASP A 331 2.71 -30.31 7.00
C ASP A 331 3.90 -30.28 6.03
N ILE A 332 4.90 -29.42 6.31
CA ILE A 332 6.13 -29.27 5.50
C ILE A 332 6.84 -30.62 5.38
N ARG A 333 6.95 -31.38 6.49
CA ARG A 333 7.61 -32.69 6.50
C ARG A 333 6.87 -33.70 5.61
N ALA A 334 5.54 -33.71 5.65
CA ALA A 334 4.72 -34.63 4.88
C ALA A 334 4.78 -34.35 3.37
N ILE A 335 4.67 -33.08 2.94
CA ILE A 335 4.80 -32.73 1.51
C ILE A 335 6.22 -33.00 0.99
N SER A 336 7.24 -32.71 1.80
CA SER A 336 8.64 -32.94 1.42
C SER A 336 8.94 -34.43 1.20
N HIS A 337 8.47 -35.28 2.11
CA HIS A 337 8.56 -36.74 1.96
C HIS A 337 7.84 -37.24 0.71
N ASN A 338 6.62 -36.74 0.45
CA ASN A 338 5.83 -37.17 -0.71
C ASN A 338 6.47 -36.77 -2.05
N ILE A 339 7.05 -35.56 -2.14
CA ILE A 339 7.80 -35.12 -3.32
C ILE A 339 9.06 -35.98 -3.49
N GLU A 340 9.87 -36.13 -2.43
CA GLU A 340 11.11 -36.92 -2.49
C GLU A 340 10.86 -38.39 -2.88
N ALA A 341 9.80 -39.01 -2.36
CA ALA A 341 9.39 -40.37 -2.74
C ALA A 341 8.88 -40.48 -4.19
N ALA A 342 8.36 -39.40 -4.78
CA ALA A 342 7.93 -39.36 -6.17
C ALA A 342 9.09 -39.13 -7.14
N THR A 343 9.99 -38.19 -6.82
CA THR A 343 11.04 -37.66 -7.72
C THR A 343 12.44 -38.24 -7.48
N GLY A 344 12.72 -38.75 -6.28
CA GLY A 344 14.07 -39.06 -5.83
C GLY A 344 14.90 -37.82 -5.40
N GLN A 345 14.27 -36.65 -5.28
CA GLN A 345 14.92 -35.40 -4.88
C GLN A 345 14.06 -34.63 -3.87
N ALA A 346 14.67 -34.21 -2.76
CA ALA A 346 14.02 -33.32 -1.80
C ALA A 346 13.66 -31.98 -2.45
N PRO A 347 12.44 -31.44 -2.22
CA PRO A 347 12.04 -30.16 -2.77
C PRO A 347 12.85 -29.00 -2.18
N ARG A 348 13.13 -28.01 -3.02
CA ARG A 348 13.89 -26.80 -2.67
C ARG A 348 13.13 -25.50 -2.92
N ALA A 349 11.93 -25.58 -3.47
CA ALA A 349 11.08 -24.46 -3.84
C ALA A 349 9.73 -24.55 -3.11
N TRP A 350 9.29 -23.45 -2.51
CA TRP A 350 8.04 -23.36 -1.76
C TRP A 350 7.11 -22.33 -2.41
N VAL A 351 5.85 -22.68 -2.66
CA VAL A 351 4.83 -21.74 -3.13
C VAL A 351 3.81 -21.53 -2.02
N TRP A 352 3.54 -20.28 -1.66
CA TRP A 352 2.58 -19.96 -0.60
C TRP A 352 1.13 -20.07 -1.08
N PRO A 353 0.26 -20.87 -0.43
CA PRO A 353 -1.18 -20.84 -0.67
C PRO A 353 -1.72 -19.42 -0.64
N TYR A 354 -2.51 -19.04 -1.65
CA TYR A 354 -3.05 -17.68 -1.83
C TYR A 354 -1.99 -16.55 -1.86
N GLY A 355 -0.72 -16.90 -2.10
CA GLY A 355 0.43 -15.98 -1.98
C GLY A 355 0.72 -15.50 -0.55
N ALA A 356 0.05 -16.05 0.48
CA ALA A 356 0.10 -15.54 1.83
C ALA A 356 1.30 -16.10 2.62
N MET A 357 2.28 -15.25 2.90
CA MET A 357 3.49 -15.63 3.63
C MET A 357 3.28 -15.75 5.15
N ASN A 358 4.20 -16.48 5.78
CA ASN A 358 4.48 -16.44 7.22
C ASN A 358 5.97 -16.70 7.47
N GLY A 359 6.62 -15.83 8.24
CA GLY A 359 8.07 -15.86 8.48
C GLY A 359 8.53 -17.04 9.34
N LYS A 360 7.70 -17.49 10.28
CA LYS A 360 7.99 -18.71 11.07
C LYS A 360 7.83 -19.98 10.23
N ALA A 361 6.76 -20.06 9.45
CA ALA A 361 6.58 -21.15 8.49
C ALA A 361 7.74 -21.20 7.48
N TRP A 362 8.22 -20.05 7.01
CA TRP A 362 9.38 -19.98 6.11
C TRP A 362 10.68 -20.44 6.79
N ALA A 363 10.92 -20.05 8.04
CA ALA A 363 12.06 -20.54 8.80
C ALA A 363 12.05 -22.06 8.99
N LEU A 364 10.87 -22.66 9.25
CA LEU A 364 10.68 -24.11 9.34
C LEU A 364 10.94 -24.80 7.98
N ALA A 365 10.50 -24.20 6.87
CA ALA A 365 10.79 -24.72 5.54
C ALA A 365 12.30 -24.64 5.21
N LYS A 366 12.96 -23.51 5.47
CA LYS A 366 14.42 -23.37 5.28
C LYS A 366 15.21 -24.38 6.11
N ALA A 367 14.78 -24.69 7.33
CA ALA A 367 15.39 -25.73 8.16
C ALA A 367 15.27 -27.14 7.57
N GLN A 368 14.33 -27.39 6.65
CA GLN A 368 14.15 -28.64 5.91
C GLN A 368 14.77 -28.61 4.49
N GLY A 369 15.57 -27.58 4.16
CA GLY A 369 16.34 -27.53 2.91
C GLY A 369 15.72 -26.69 1.78
N TYR A 370 14.57 -26.05 2.01
CA TYR A 370 14.00 -25.11 1.03
C TYR A 370 14.89 -23.88 0.87
N ARG A 371 15.06 -23.42 -0.38
CA ARG A 371 16.02 -22.38 -0.77
C ARG A 371 15.39 -21.13 -1.37
N LEU A 372 14.16 -21.23 -1.86
CA LEU A 372 13.41 -20.12 -2.43
C LEU A 372 11.91 -20.25 -2.13
N SER A 373 11.22 -19.11 -1.98
CA SER A 373 9.78 -19.07 -1.72
C SER A 373 9.07 -18.07 -2.65
N PHE A 374 7.85 -18.41 -3.08
CA PHE A 374 7.06 -17.64 -4.05
C PHE A 374 5.75 -17.13 -3.45
N SER A 375 5.51 -15.83 -3.53
CA SER A 375 4.25 -15.19 -3.12
C SER A 375 3.37 -14.88 -4.34
N LEU A 376 2.45 -13.91 -4.20
CA LEU A 376 1.73 -13.25 -5.30
C LEU A 376 1.91 -11.72 -5.24
N ASP A 377 3.06 -11.26 -4.71
CA ASP A 377 3.41 -9.83 -4.71
C ASP A 377 3.62 -9.30 -6.13
N GLU A 378 3.31 -8.02 -6.32
CA GLU A 378 3.59 -7.28 -7.55
C GLU A 378 5.06 -6.88 -7.64
N GLY A 379 5.70 -7.15 -8.78
CA GLY A 379 7.01 -6.58 -9.12
C GLY A 379 7.87 -7.49 -9.98
N LEU A 380 9.08 -7.01 -10.26
CA LEU A 380 10.12 -7.79 -10.93
C LEU A 380 10.99 -8.49 -9.87
N ALA A 381 11.18 -9.81 -9.99
CA ALA A 381 12.04 -10.57 -9.09
C ALA A 381 13.52 -10.33 -9.40
N HIS A 382 14.40 -10.58 -8.43
CA HIS A 382 15.85 -10.45 -8.57
C HIS A 382 16.56 -11.60 -7.87
N ALA A 383 17.60 -12.17 -8.48
CA ALA A 383 18.23 -13.39 -7.97
C ALA A 383 18.91 -13.23 -6.59
N SER A 384 19.15 -12.01 -6.08
CA SER A 384 19.60 -11.84 -4.68
C SER A 384 18.51 -12.12 -3.65
N GLU A 385 17.24 -11.91 -4.00
CA GLU A 385 16.10 -11.99 -3.07
C GLU A 385 15.25 -13.23 -3.38
N LEU A 386 15.60 -14.36 -2.75
CA LEU A 386 14.89 -15.63 -2.93
C LEU A 386 13.90 -15.96 -1.80
N ASP A 387 13.97 -15.23 -0.68
CA ASP A 387 13.08 -15.43 0.47
C ASP A 387 11.61 -15.04 0.18
N ASN A 388 11.38 -14.07 -0.73
CA ASN A 388 10.07 -13.70 -1.26
C ASN A 388 10.18 -13.34 -2.75
N ILE A 389 9.85 -14.27 -3.63
CA ILE A 389 9.83 -14.05 -5.07
C ILE A 389 8.42 -13.59 -5.49
N PRO A 390 8.25 -12.35 -6.00
CA PRO A 390 6.97 -11.86 -6.51
C PRO A 390 6.53 -12.63 -7.76
N ARG A 391 5.22 -12.81 -7.93
CA ARG A 391 4.62 -13.51 -9.08
C ARG A 391 3.41 -12.78 -9.60
N PHE A 392 3.33 -12.64 -10.91
CA PHE A 392 2.15 -12.11 -11.58
C PHE A 392 1.10 -13.22 -11.71
N LEU A 393 -0.07 -13.01 -11.09
CA LEU A 393 -1.19 -13.95 -11.13
C LEU A 393 -1.89 -13.88 -12.49
N MET A 394 -1.98 -15.02 -13.18
CA MET A 394 -2.66 -15.18 -14.46
C MET A 394 -4.11 -15.62 -14.26
N GLY A 395 -5.00 -15.20 -15.16
CA GLY A 395 -6.42 -15.58 -15.17
C GLY A 395 -7.10 -15.15 -16.47
N GLU A 396 -8.25 -15.72 -16.82
CA GLU A 396 -8.82 -15.59 -18.18
C GLU A 396 -9.17 -14.15 -18.58
N ASP A 397 -9.66 -13.34 -17.65
CA ASP A 397 -10.25 -12.01 -17.94
C ASP A 397 -9.29 -10.97 -18.55
N GLN A 398 -7.96 -11.20 -18.53
CA GLN A 398 -7.01 -10.33 -19.24
C GLN A 398 -6.99 -10.60 -20.75
N SER A 399 -7.01 -9.55 -21.58
CA SER A 399 -6.65 -9.67 -23.00
C SER A 399 -5.13 -9.82 -23.18
N LEU A 400 -4.69 -10.29 -24.36
CA LEU A 400 -3.26 -10.41 -24.67
C LEU A 400 -2.54 -9.05 -24.62
N GLU A 401 -3.24 -7.97 -24.98
CA GLU A 401 -2.72 -6.60 -24.89
C GLU A 401 -2.59 -6.13 -23.43
N GLN A 402 -3.51 -6.53 -22.55
CA GLN A 402 -3.42 -6.24 -21.11
C GLN A 402 -2.27 -7.02 -20.45
N PHE A 403 -2.13 -8.30 -20.77
CA PHE A 403 -0.97 -9.11 -20.39
C PHE A 403 0.34 -8.45 -20.86
N ALA A 404 0.46 -8.16 -22.15
CA ALA A 404 1.63 -7.49 -22.73
C ALA A 404 1.95 -6.16 -22.02
N ALA A 405 0.94 -5.33 -21.75
CA ALA A 405 1.10 -4.08 -21.03
C ALA A 405 1.57 -4.29 -19.59
N SER A 406 1.06 -5.31 -18.87
CA SER A 406 1.51 -5.66 -17.53
C SER A 406 2.97 -6.13 -17.51
N ILE A 407 3.36 -7.03 -18.41
CA ILE A 407 4.74 -7.55 -18.47
C ILE A 407 5.75 -6.48 -18.91
N VAL A 408 5.39 -5.58 -19.83
CA VAL A 408 6.25 -4.45 -20.24
C VAL A 408 6.43 -3.42 -19.12
N ASN A 409 5.40 -3.17 -18.32
CA ASN A 409 5.43 -2.17 -17.25
C ASN A 409 5.76 -2.74 -15.87
N ILE A 410 6.14 -4.02 -15.74
CA ILE A 410 6.38 -4.71 -14.44
C ILE A 410 7.44 -4.05 -13.53
N GLN A 411 8.33 -3.23 -14.08
CA GLN A 411 9.30 -2.44 -13.31
C GLN A 411 8.73 -1.13 -12.74
N GLN A 412 7.60 -0.65 -13.26
CA GLN A 412 6.97 0.59 -12.81
C GLN A 412 6.26 0.36 -11.48
N ARG A 413 6.44 1.28 -10.53
CA ARG A 413 5.67 1.26 -9.28
C ARG A 413 4.30 1.86 -9.54
N SER A 414 3.24 1.13 -9.20
CA SER A 414 1.88 1.66 -9.20
C SER A 414 1.76 2.85 -8.27
N ALA A 415 1.15 3.94 -8.75
CA ALA A 415 0.84 5.12 -7.95
C ALA A 415 0.04 4.70 -6.69
N GLN A 416 0.37 5.28 -5.54
CA GLN A 416 -0.30 4.93 -4.28
C GLN A 416 -1.36 5.96 -3.94
N ARG A 417 -2.51 5.48 -3.48
CA ARG A 417 -3.62 6.28 -2.96
C ARG A 417 -3.94 5.75 -1.58
N ILE A 418 -3.46 6.48 -0.59
CA ILE A 418 -3.49 6.09 0.82
C ILE A 418 -4.55 6.88 1.58
N THR A 419 -5.18 6.21 2.53
CA THR A 419 -5.99 6.87 3.55
C THR A 419 -5.69 6.27 4.91
N HIS A 420 -5.58 7.13 5.92
CA HIS A 420 -5.52 6.71 7.31
C HIS A 420 -6.94 6.49 7.84
N VAL A 421 -7.14 5.41 8.58
CA VAL A 421 -8.45 5.02 9.13
C VAL A 421 -8.29 4.65 10.60
N ASP A 422 -9.09 5.33 11.43
CA ASP A 422 -9.11 5.14 12.87
C ASP A 422 -10.07 4.01 13.25
N LEU A 423 -9.56 3.00 13.97
CA LEU A 423 -10.41 1.97 14.57
C LEU A 423 -11.28 2.54 15.69
N ASP A 424 -10.87 3.66 16.29
CA ASP A 424 -11.69 4.41 17.24
C ASP A 424 -13.04 4.88 16.64
N TYR A 425 -13.14 5.10 15.32
CA TYR A 425 -14.40 5.47 14.64
C TYR A 425 -15.21 4.25 14.21
N ILE A 426 -14.60 3.07 14.13
CA ILE A 426 -15.28 1.82 13.75
C ILE A 426 -15.84 1.12 14.99
N TYR A 427 -15.07 1.13 16.07
CA TYR A 427 -15.43 0.55 17.36
C TYR A 427 -16.75 1.10 17.89
N ASP A 428 -17.66 0.19 18.22
CA ASP A 428 -18.92 0.49 18.89
C ASP A 428 -19.17 -0.60 19.95
N PRO A 429 -19.65 -0.26 21.16
CA PRO A 429 -20.03 -1.25 22.16
C PRO A 429 -21.16 -2.19 21.71
N ASP A 430 -21.98 -1.81 20.71
CA ASP A 430 -22.88 -2.72 20.00
C ASP A 430 -22.16 -3.37 18.80
N PRO A 431 -21.93 -4.70 18.81
CA PRO A 431 -21.31 -5.42 17.69
C PRO A 431 -22.07 -5.26 16.35
N ALA A 432 -23.39 -5.04 16.38
CA ALA A 432 -24.17 -4.83 15.16
C ALA A 432 -23.92 -3.47 14.52
N GLN A 433 -23.79 -2.41 15.33
CA GLN A 433 -23.41 -1.08 14.84
C GLN A 433 -21.93 -1.03 14.44
N GLN A 434 -21.04 -1.73 15.15
CA GLN A 434 -19.63 -1.89 14.74
C GLN A 434 -19.48 -2.56 13.37
N GLU A 435 -20.24 -3.64 13.09
CA GLU A 435 -20.22 -4.30 11.78
C GLU A 435 -20.82 -3.42 10.67
N LYS A 436 -21.81 -2.57 11.00
CA LYS A 436 -22.36 -1.56 10.09
C LYS A 436 -21.33 -0.46 9.76
N ASN A 437 -20.58 0.03 10.75
CA ASN A 437 -19.48 0.97 10.55
C ASN A 437 -18.42 0.37 9.61
N LEU A 438 -18.01 -0.87 9.88
CA LEU A 438 -17.08 -1.62 9.03
C LEU A 438 -17.62 -1.81 7.60
N GLY A 439 -18.91 -2.11 7.44
CA GLY A 439 -19.57 -2.21 6.14
C GLY A 439 -19.52 -0.91 5.33
N GLN A 440 -19.76 0.24 5.99
CA GLN A 440 -19.66 1.57 5.36
C GLN A 440 -18.23 1.86 4.91
N LEU A 441 -17.24 1.64 5.78
CA LEU A 441 -15.83 1.80 5.43
C LEU A 441 -15.43 0.92 4.24
N VAL A 442 -15.69 -0.39 4.29
CA VAL A 442 -15.31 -1.32 3.21
C VAL A 442 -15.90 -0.90 1.88
N GLN A 443 -17.17 -0.48 1.86
CA GLN A 443 -17.83 0.04 0.66
C GLN A 443 -17.13 1.31 0.15
N ARG A 444 -16.87 2.28 1.03
CA ARG A 444 -16.23 3.56 0.71
C ARG A 444 -14.82 3.37 0.14
N ILE A 445 -13.98 2.57 0.79
CA ILE A 445 -12.61 2.25 0.37
C ILE A 445 -12.60 1.57 -1.01
N HIS A 446 -13.47 0.56 -1.22
CA HIS A 446 -13.63 -0.11 -2.52
C HIS A 446 -14.06 0.89 -3.61
N GLU A 447 -15.05 1.73 -3.32
CA GLU A 447 -15.64 2.68 -4.27
C GLU A 447 -14.71 3.84 -4.66
N LEU A 448 -13.81 4.23 -3.76
CA LEU A 448 -12.76 5.21 -4.01
C LEU A 448 -11.57 4.63 -4.80
N ARG A 449 -11.44 3.30 -4.88
CA ARG A 449 -10.25 2.60 -5.40
C ARG A 449 -8.95 3.09 -4.73
N ILE A 450 -9.00 3.15 -3.39
CA ILE A 450 -7.82 3.27 -2.53
C ILE A 450 -6.87 2.10 -2.86
N THR A 451 -5.55 2.32 -2.83
CA THR A 451 -4.59 1.22 -3.03
C THR A 451 -4.16 0.61 -1.70
N THR A 452 -4.03 1.44 -0.67
CA THR A 452 -3.49 1.06 0.63
C THR A 452 -4.19 1.82 1.75
N VAL A 453 -4.65 1.13 2.80
CA VAL A 453 -5.18 1.75 4.03
C VAL A 453 -4.12 1.68 5.13
N TYR A 454 -3.86 2.81 5.78
CA TYR A 454 -3.05 2.86 7.00
C TYR A 454 -4.03 2.76 8.16
N LEU A 455 -4.14 1.56 8.73
CA LEU A 455 -5.18 1.22 9.71
C LEU A 455 -4.60 1.33 11.12
N GLN A 456 -5.19 2.18 11.95
CA GLN A 456 -4.84 2.35 13.36
C GLN A 456 -4.91 1.00 14.09
N ALA A 457 -3.82 0.53 14.72
CA ALA A 457 -3.82 -0.73 15.49
C ALA A 457 -3.95 -0.51 17.01
N PHE A 458 -3.88 0.75 17.43
CA PHE A 458 -4.00 1.23 18.81
C PHE A 458 -5.32 1.97 19.02
N ALA A 459 -5.68 2.26 20.27
CA ALA A 459 -6.82 3.12 20.60
C ALA A 459 -6.33 4.42 21.27
N ASP A 460 -6.77 5.55 20.72
CA ASP A 460 -6.62 6.90 21.29
C ASP A 460 -7.95 7.70 21.13
N PRO A 461 -9.03 7.29 21.84
CA PRO A 461 -10.30 8.00 21.79
C PRO A 461 -10.27 9.36 22.52
N GLU A 462 -9.19 9.66 23.23
CA GLU A 462 -8.98 10.91 23.96
C GLU A 462 -8.25 11.96 23.11
N GLY A 463 -7.54 11.53 22.04
CA GLY A 463 -6.77 12.39 21.14
C GLY A 463 -5.46 12.92 21.76
N ASP A 464 -5.07 12.40 22.93
CA ASP A 464 -3.97 12.93 23.73
C ASP A 464 -2.59 12.35 23.37
N GLY A 465 -2.54 11.41 22.40
CA GLY A 465 -1.33 10.79 21.91
C GLY A 465 -0.73 9.75 22.86
N LEU A 466 -1.42 9.34 23.94
CA LEU A 466 -0.95 8.32 24.87
C LEU A 466 -1.78 7.02 24.75
N VAL A 467 -1.19 6.00 24.14
CA VAL A 467 -1.88 4.73 23.90
C VAL A 467 -2.06 3.93 25.18
N ARG A 468 -3.30 3.85 25.64
CA ARG A 468 -3.73 3.11 26.85
C ARG A 468 -4.19 1.68 26.55
N SER A 469 -4.63 1.41 25.33
CA SER A 469 -5.12 0.10 24.89
C SER A 469 -4.97 -0.10 23.39
N VAL A 470 -5.09 -1.34 22.92
CA VAL A 470 -4.90 -1.69 21.49
C VAL A 470 -6.05 -2.56 20.96
N TYR A 471 -6.11 -2.72 19.63
CA TYR A 471 -7.18 -3.45 18.94
C TYR A 471 -6.82 -4.89 18.54
N PHE A 472 -5.82 -5.49 19.17
CA PHE A 472 -5.36 -6.86 18.92
C PHE A 472 -4.96 -7.58 20.22
N PRO A 473 -5.08 -8.92 20.28
CA PRO A 473 -4.63 -9.71 21.43
C PRO A 473 -3.13 -9.55 21.65
N ASN A 474 -2.72 -9.23 22.88
CA ASN A 474 -1.32 -8.96 23.21
C ASN A 474 -1.04 -9.18 24.72
N ARG A 475 0.24 -9.12 25.10
CA ARG A 475 0.75 -9.42 26.45
C ARG A 475 1.16 -8.20 27.29
N VAL A 476 0.97 -6.98 26.80
CA VAL A 476 1.59 -5.76 27.37
C VAL A 476 0.57 -4.69 27.75
N LEU A 477 -0.43 -4.44 26.91
CA LEU A 477 -1.48 -3.45 27.11
C LEU A 477 -2.86 -4.11 27.11
N PRO A 478 -3.86 -3.52 27.80
CA PRO A 478 -5.26 -3.90 27.63
C PRO A 478 -5.67 -3.90 26.16
N MET A 479 -6.42 -4.93 25.74
CA MET A 479 -7.07 -4.96 24.44
C MET A 479 -8.47 -4.34 24.57
N ARG A 480 -8.76 -3.27 23.82
CA ARG A 480 -10.08 -2.60 23.84
C ARG A 480 -11.15 -3.45 23.17
N ALA A 481 -10.81 -4.02 22.02
CA ALA A 481 -11.58 -5.03 21.30
C ALA A 481 -10.64 -5.80 20.36
N ASP A 482 -10.94 -7.06 20.07
CA ASP A 482 -10.23 -7.84 19.04
C ASP A 482 -10.76 -7.43 17.65
N LEU A 483 -10.32 -6.27 17.15
CA LEU A 483 -10.93 -5.58 16.01
C LEU A 483 -9.98 -5.43 14.82
N PHE A 484 -8.68 -5.27 15.05
CA PHE A 484 -7.72 -4.97 13.99
C PHE A 484 -7.67 -6.08 12.93
N ASN A 485 -7.59 -7.34 13.34
CA ASN A 485 -7.67 -8.49 12.42
C ASN A 485 -9.00 -8.48 11.64
N ARG A 486 -10.13 -8.22 12.31
CA ARG A 486 -11.46 -8.20 11.69
C ARG A 486 -11.50 -7.19 10.54
N VAL A 487 -11.11 -5.94 10.81
CA VAL A 487 -11.15 -4.85 9.84
C VAL A 487 -10.10 -5.02 8.74
N ALA A 488 -8.84 -5.32 9.09
CA ALA A 488 -7.76 -5.48 8.13
C ALA A 488 -8.08 -6.55 7.07
N TRP A 489 -8.63 -7.69 7.48
CA TRP A 489 -9.00 -8.76 6.56
C TRP A 489 -10.20 -8.41 5.68
N GLN A 490 -11.22 -7.74 6.22
CA GLN A 490 -12.40 -7.32 5.45
C GLN A 490 -12.04 -6.27 4.40
N LEU A 491 -11.15 -5.33 4.73
CA LEU A 491 -10.58 -4.38 3.77
C LEU A 491 -9.81 -5.10 2.64
N ARG A 492 -8.90 -6.02 2.98
CA ARG A 492 -8.12 -6.78 1.98
C ARG A 492 -9.01 -7.65 1.08
N SER A 493 -9.89 -8.46 1.66
CA SER A 493 -10.68 -9.46 0.95
C SER A 493 -11.88 -8.91 0.16
N ARG A 494 -12.44 -7.75 0.54
CA ARG A 494 -13.63 -7.17 -0.11
C ARG A 494 -13.37 -5.85 -0.83
N ALA A 495 -12.41 -5.04 -0.37
CA ALA A 495 -12.06 -3.79 -1.04
C ALA A 495 -10.81 -3.90 -1.94
N GLY A 496 -10.05 -5.00 -1.85
CA GLY A 496 -8.88 -5.26 -2.70
C GLY A 496 -7.66 -4.39 -2.37
N VAL A 497 -7.58 -3.84 -1.16
CA VAL A 497 -6.53 -2.90 -0.75
C VAL A 497 -5.44 -3.57 0.05
N LYS A 498 -4.21 -3.05 -0.01
CA LYS A 498 -3.19 -3.35 1.01
C LYS A 498 -3.60 -2.70 2.33
N VAL A 499 -3.31 -3.35 3.45
CA VAL A 499 -3.52 -2.76 4.79
C VAL A 499 -2.18 -2.71 5.50
N PHE A 500 -1.78 -1.54 5.98
CA PHE A 500 -0.62 -1.39 6.83
C PHE A 500 -1.10 -1.15 8.27
N ALA A 501 -0.50 -1.82 9.24
CA ALA A 501 -0.78 -1.55 10.64
C ALA A 501 -0.04 -0.28 11.08
N TRP A 502 -0.80 0.75 11.43
CA TRP A 502 -0.27 1.99 11.98
C TRP A 502 -0.11 1.84 13.49
N MET A 503 1.13 1.99 13.96
CA MET A 503 1.56 1.68 15.32
C MET A 503 2.44 2.79 15.89
N PRO A 504 2.25 3.20 17.16
CA PRO A 504 3.19 4.06 17.87
C PRO A 504 4.55 3.39 18.00
N VAL A 505 5.60 4.19 18.13
CA VAL A 505 6.95 3.70 18.39
C VAL A 505 7.29 3.80 19.87
N LEU A 506 6.84 4.85 20.58
CA LEU A 506 7.26 5.15 21.95
C LEU A 506 6.11 5.52 22.91
N SER A 507 4.96 5.94 22.43
CA SER A 507 3.92 6.61 23.25
C SER A 507 2.88 5.64 23.82
N PHE A 508 3.36 4.67 24.59
CA PHE A 508 2.53 3.67 25.25
C PHE A 508 2.40 3.95 26.76
N ASN A 509 1.22 3.68 27.33
CA ASN A 509 0.95 3.84 28.76
C ASN A 509 1.42 2.63 29.58
N LEU A 510 2.74 2.45 29.66
CA LEU A 510 3.36 1.50 30.59
C LEU A 510 3.49 2.09 31.99
N ASP A 511 3.71 1.24 33.00
CA ASP A 511 3.84 1.68 34.39
C ASP A 511 5.09 2.55 34.63
N SER A 512 5.10 3.29 35.74
CA SER A 512 6.13 4.27 36.08
C SER A 512 7.54 3.70 36.29
N SER A 513 7.73 2.38 36.33
CA SER A 513 9.07 1.77 36.35
C SER A 513 9.75 1.76 34.98
N TYR A 514 9.00 2.00 33.89
CA TYR A 514 9.54 2.22 32.55
C TYR A 514 9.88 3.71 32.37
N PRO A 515 11.15 4.06 32.09
CA PRO A 515 11.56 5.45 31.97
C PRO A 515 10.95 6.10 30.74
N ARG A 516 10.35 7.28 30.93
CA ARG A 516 9.93 8.19 29.86
C ARG A 516 11.11 9.07 29.42
N ILE A 517 11.00 9.65 28.23
CA ILE A 517 11.95 10.66 27.75
C ILE A 517 11.94 11.84 28.73
N ALA A 518 13.14 12.28 29.13
CA ALA A 518 13.31 13.45 29.99
C ALA A 518 13.90 14.63 29.20
N ARG A 519 13.48 15.85 29.58
CA ARG A 519 14.05 17.13 29.12
C ARG A 519 14.94 17.74 30.19
N ALA A 520 15.90 18.54 29.76
CA ALA A 520 16.78 19.28 30.66
C ALA A 520 16.13 20.56 31.22
N GLU A 521 15.27 21.22 30.46
CA GLU A 521 14.54 22.43 30.86
C GLU A 521 13.09 22.37 30.34
N PRO A 522 12.12 23.05 31.00
CA PRO A 522 10.79 23.25 30.44
C PRO A 522 10.84 24.21 29.23
N PRO A 523 10.04 24.00 28.18
CA PRO A 523 10.11 24.79 26.95
C PRO A 523 9.72 26.26 27.21
N GLN A 524 10.56 27.20 26.75
CA GLN A 524 10.25 28.63 26.79
C GLN A 524 9.27 29.00 25.66
N PRO A 525 8.21 29.80 25.90
CA PRO A 525 7.14 30.05 24.92
C PRO A 525 7.56 30.71 23.60
N ASP A 526 8.69 31.42 23.60
CA ASP A 526 9.26 32.15 22.47
C ASP A 526 10.17 31.27 21.58
N GLN A 527 10.85 30.28 22.16
CA GLN A 527 11.67 29.30 21.43
C GLN A 527 10.83 28.31 20.59
N LEU A 528 9.51 28.36 20.73
CA LEU A 528 8.56 27.46 20.10
C LEU A 528 8.19 27.83 18.65
N GLN A 529 8.36 29.07 18.20
CA GLN A 529 8.01 29.46 16.81
C GLN A 529 8.85 28.71 15.77
N GLY A 530 8.21 27.87 14.95
CA GLY A 530 8.85 27.05 13.92
C GLY A 530 9.61 25.82 14.44
N LYS A 531 9.69 25.63 15.77
CA LYS A 531 10.27 24.46 16.45
C LYS A 531 9.23 23.64 17.23
N THR A 532 8.01 24.14 17.35
CA THR A 532 6.86 23.40 17.87
C THR A 532 6.63 22.12 17.11
N LEU A 533 6.44 21.01 17.84
CA LEU A 533 5.56 19.98 17.35
C LEU A 533 4.17 20.62 17.19
N PRO A 534 3.42 20.31 16.13
CA PRO A 534 2.01 20.65 16.11
C PRO A 534 1.34 20.10 17.38
N PRO A 535 0.46 20.86 18.04
CA PRO A 535 -0.30 20.32 19.16
C PRO A 535 -1.09 19.09 18.69
N HIS A 536 -1.04 17.99 19.45
CA HIS A 536 -2.08 16.96 19.40
C HIS A 536 -3.41 17.56 19.88
N ASP A 537 -4.52 16.85 19.70
CA ASP A 537 -5.82 17.33 20.17
C ASP A 537 -5.74 17.57 21.70
N GLY A 538 -5.87 18.83 22.12
CA GLY A 538 -5.67 19.25 23.52
C GLY A 538 -4.30 19.87 23.87
N GLY A 539 -3.35 19.96 22.95
CA GLY A 539 -2.17 20.84 23.08
C GLY A 539 -0.99 20.33 23.90
N GLN A 540 -0.86 19.02 24.11
CA GLN A 540 0.26 18.41 24.85
C GLN A 540 1.28 17.74 23.92
N ASP A 541 2.53 17.59 24.38
CA ASP A 541 3.55 16.78 23.70
C ASP A 541 3.29 15.27 23.93
N TYR A 542 3.61 14.41 22.95
CA TYR A 542 3.60 12.95 23.14
C TYR A 542 4.36 12.49 24.39
N GLN A 543 3.67 11.72 25.24
CA GLN A 543 4.23 11.05 26.40
C GLN A 543 5.03 9.79 25.99
N ARG A 544 6.24 10.01 25.47
CA ARG A 544 7.12 8.97 24.90
C ARG A 544 7.96 8.23 25.95
N LEU A 545 8.13 6.93 25.76
CA LEU A 545 9.08 6.09 26.50
C LEU A 545 10.52 6.26 25.99
N SER A 546 11.52 6.08 26.85
CA SER A 546 12.93 6.15 26.45
C SER A 546 13.37 4.87 25.73
N LEU A 547 13.63 4.98 24.42
CA LEU A 547 14.12 3.87 23.58
C LEU A 547 15.50 3.29 24.00
N PHE A 548 16.17 3.97 24.93
CA PHE A 548 17.49 3.60 25.46
C PHE A 548 17.39 2.63 26.66
N ASP A 549 16.21 2.41 27.25
CA ASP A 549 15.99 1.34 28.25
C ASP A 549 15.63 0.02 27.55
N ALA A 550 16.36 -1.05 27.88
CA ALA A 550 16.16 -2.36 27.26
C ALA A 550 14.77 -2.97 27.54
N ARG A 551 14.16 -2.68 28.70
CA ARG A 551 12.82 -3.17 29.06
C ARG A 551 11.74 -2.47 28.23
N VAL A 552 11.91 -1.16 27.98
CA VAL A 552 11.05 -0.40 27.06
C VAL A 552 11.08 -1.03 25.66
N ARG A 553 12.28 -1.26 25.12
CA ARG A 553 12.44 -1.92 23.80
C ARG A 553 11.75 -3.28 23.77
N GLN A 554 12.00 -4.13 24.77
CA GLN A 554 11.41 -5.47 24.87
C GLN A 554 9.88 -5.44 24.95
N ALA A 555 9.28 -4.51 25.71
CA ALA A 555 7.83 -4.37 25.81
C ALA A 555 7.20 -3.96 24.47
N ILE A 556 7.81 -3.01 23.76
CA ILE A 556 7.33 -2.55 22.45
C ILE A 556 7.53 -3.64 21.38
N GLN A 557 8.67 -4.33 21.36
CA GLN A 557 8.88 -5.52 20.52
C GLN A 557 7.83 -6.60 20.80
N THR A 558 7.43 -6.80 22.05
CA THR A 558 6.37 -7.75 22.40
C THR A 558 5.03 -7.33 21.81
N LEU A 559 4.66 -6.04 21.86
CA LEU A 559 3.45 -5.52 21.19
C LEU A 559 3.47 -5.75 19.67
N TYR A 560 4.59 -5.43 19.00
CA TYR A 560 4.72 -5.62 17.56
C TYR A 560 4.71 -7.11 17.16
N ALA A 561 5.32 -7.99 17.97
CA ALA A 561 5.25 -9.44 17.78
C ALA A 561 3.83 -9.99 17.96
N ASP A 562 3.09 -9.50 18.96
CA ASP A 562 1.72 -9.94 19.23
C ASP A 562 0.75 -9.49 18.14
N LEU A 563 0.89 -8.26 17.63
CA LEU A 563 0.20 -7.80 16.41
C LEU A 563 0.49 -8.70 15.21
N ALA A 564 1.77 -9.03 15.00
CA ALA A 564 2.22 -9.87 13.89
C ALA A 564 1.69 -11.31 13.95
N TRP A 565 1.44 -11.85 15.14
CA TRP A 565 0.82 -13.16 15.33
C TRP A 565 -0.68 -13.15 15.07
N HIS A 566 -1.40 -12.13 15.56
CA HIS A 566 -2.85 -12.13 15.60
C HIS A 566 -3.54 -11.45 14.40
N ALA A 567 -2.80 -10.90 13.43
CA ALA A 567 -3.40 -10.23 12.26
C ALA A 567 -2.64 -10.46 10.95
N SER A 568 -3.36 -10.39 9.82
CA SER A 568 -2.79 -10.51 8.47
C SER A 568 -2.86 -9.18 7.70
N PHE A 569 -1.70 -8.52 7.59
CA PHE A 569 -1.53 -7.20 6.99
C PHE A 569 -0.27 -7.16 6.09
N SER A 570 -0.17 -6.15 5.23
CA SER A 570 0.84 -6.01 4.17
C SER A 570 2.00 -5.06 4.51
N GLY A 571 1.92 -4.32 5.62
CA GLY A 571 2.99 -3.42 6.04
C GLY A 571 2.81 -2.84 7.44
N ILE A 572 3.80 -2.08 7.88
CA ILE A 572 3.80 -1.31 9.14
C ILE A 572 3.96 0.18 8.82
N VAL A 573 3.22 1.04 9.51
CA VAL A 573 3.46 2.49 9.56
C VAL A 573 3.96 2.86 10.94
N PHE A 574 5.20 3.35 11.01
CA PHE A 574 5.76 3.93 12.21
C PHE A 574 5.24 5.36 12.38
N HIS A 575 4.53 5.59 13.49
CA HIS A 575 3.97 6.89 13.89
C HIS A 575 5.04 7.99 13.97
N ASP A 576 4.62 9.24 13.83
CA ASP A 576 5.48 10.42 13.96
C ASP A 576 6.02 10.65 15.39
N ASP A 577 5.48 9.94 16.40
CA ASP A 577 5.95 9.95 17.80
C ASP A 577 7.41 9.46 17.96
N ALA A 578 7.95 8.81 16.94
CA ALA A 578 9.36 8.48 16.78
C ALA A 578 10.22 9.73 16.51
N LEU A 579 10.38 10.58 17.53
CA LEU A 579 11.12 11.83 17.49
C LEU A 579 11.92 12.08 18.79
N LEU A 580 13.01 12.84 18.70
CA LEU A 580 13.81 13.34 19.83
C LEU A 580 14.26 14.78 19.57
N ARG A 581 13.93 15.70 20.49
CA ARG A 581 14.34 17.11 20.42
C ARG A 581 15.83 17.33 20.74
N GLU A 582 16.33 18.56 20.62
CA GLU A 582 17.72 18.90 20.96
C GLU A 582 18.02 18.91 22.48
N ASP A 583 16.98 19.01 23.31
CA ASP A 583 17.01 18.94 24.78
C ASP A 583 16.61 17.55 25.34
N GLU A 584 16.32 16.59 24.45
CA GLU A 584 15.94 15.21 24.76
C GLU A 584 17.01 14.21 24.23
N ASP A 585 17.15 13.00 24.74
CA ASP A 585 16.59 12.46 25.97
C ASP A 585 17.68 12.53 27.06
N VAL A 586 17.42 13.22 28.17
CA VAL A 586 18.38 13.31 29.29
C VAL A 586 18.06 12.32 30.43
N SER A 587 17.23 11.31 30.17
CA SER A 587 16.97 10.23 31.11
C SER A 587 18.24 9.43 31.44
N ALA A 588 18.28 8.79 32.61
CA ALA A 588 19.41 7.96 33.04
C ALA A 588 19.88 6.91 32.00
N PRO A 589 19.00 6.13 31.33
CA PRO A 589 19.43 5.19 30.29
C PRO A 589 19.97 5.89 29.05
N ALA A 590 19.38 7.01 28.62
CA ALA A 590 19.87 7.79 27.48
C ALA A 590 21.28 8.36 27.73
N LEU A 591 21.49 8.96 28.90
CA LEU A 591 22.82 9.44 29.32
C LEU A 591 23.86 8.31 29.40
N ALA A 592 23.44 7.08 29.77
CA ALA A 592 24.32 5.91 29.74
C ALA A 592 24.66 5.49 28.30
N ALA A 593 23.68 5.48 27.40
CA ALA A 593 23.89 5.20 25.97
C ALA A 593 24.80 6.25 25.31
N TYR A 594 24.67 7.53 25.65
CA TYR A 594 25.53 8.59 25.12
C TYR A 594 26.97 8.45 25.60
N ARG A 595 27.20 8.14 26.89
CA ARG A 595 28.55 7.83 27.40
C ARG A 595 29.15 6.60 26.72
N ALA A 596 28.38 5.53 26.53
CA ALA A 596 28.82 4.33 25.83
C ALA A 596 29.17 4.58 24.35
N ALA A 597 28.49 5.53 23.69
CA ALA A 597 28.80 6.00 22.35
C ALA A 597 29.95 7.04 22.29
N GLY A 598 30.62 7.32 23.42
CA GLY A 598 31.73 8.27 23.48
C GLY A 598 31.29 9.72 23.26
N PHE A 599 30.19 10.14 23.89
CA PHE A 599 29.85 11.56 24.08
C PHE A 599 30.16 11.97 25.51
N GLU A 600 30.85 13.10 25.68
CA GLU A 600 31.18 13.66 26.98
C GLU A 600 30.11 14.70 27.40
N GLY A 601 29.96 14.95 28.70
CA GLY A 601 29.02 15.97 29.20
C GLY A 601 29.52 17.41 28.99
N PRO A 602 28.70 18.43 29.29
CA PRO A 602 27.30 18.35 29.74
C PRO A 602 26.33 18.02 28.60
N PHE A 603 25.11 17.62 28.97
CA PHE A 603 23.96 17.47 28.07
C PHE A 603 22.82 18.38 28.56
N PRO A 604 22.03 19.01 27.66
CA PRO A 604 22.20 19.03 26.20
C PRO A 604 23.42 19.87 25.78
N LYS A 605 23.92 19.66 24.56
CA LYS A 605 24.96 20.54 23.99
C LYS A 605 24.26 21.79 23.45
N THR A 606 24.76 22.97 23.83
CA THR A 606 24.09 24.26 23.57
C THR A 606 24.45 24.90 22.24
N ASP A 607 25.53 24.46 21.58
CA ASP A 607 26.02 25.07 20.34
C ASP A 607 25.75 24.21 19.11
N ALA A 608 24.80 24.68 18.29
CA ALA A 608 24.41 24.14 16.99
C ALA A 608 25.56 23.91 16.00
N SER A 609 26.58 24.76 16.04
CA SER A 609 27.66 24.80 15.07
C SER A 609 28.75 23.76 15.35
N GLN A 610 28.78 23.22 16.56
CA GLN A 610 29.82 22.29 16.97
C GLN A 610 29.62 20.91 16.33
N PRO A 611 30.68 20.30 15.76
CA PRO A 611 30.63 18.95 15.19
C PRO A 611 30.11 17.89 16.18
N GLU A 612 30.34 18.06 17.48
CA GLU A 612 29.87 17.12 18.50
C GLU A 612 28.34 17.14 18.65
N GLN A 613 27.70 18.32 18.61
CA GLN A 613 26.24 18.45 18.66
C GLN A 613 25.60 17.81 17.43
N GLN A 614 26.18 18.02 16.25
CA GLN A 614 25.72 17.38 15.01
C GLN A 614 25.89 15.85 15.07
N ARG A 615 27.01 15.36 15.63
CA ARG A 615 27.26 13.93 15.85
C ARG A 615 26.23 13.32 16.82
N TRP A 616 25.88 14.04 17.89
CA TRP A 616 24.90 13.58 18.89
C TRP A 616 23.47 13.56 18.34
N MET A 617 23.07 14.57 17.55
CA MET A 617 21.77 14.53 16.87
C MET A 617 21.67 13.35 15.90
N ARG A 618 22.69 13.15 15.05
CA ARG A 618 22.74 11.99 14.14
C ARG A 618 22.71 10.64 14.87
N PHE A 619 23.32 10.56 16.06
CA PHE A 619 23.21 9.38 16.91
C PHE A 619 21.76 9.13 17.34
N LYS A 620 21.02 10.15 17.76
CA LYS A 620 19.59 10.04 18.11
C LYS A 620 18.72 9.66 16.90
N THR A 621 18.93 10.29 15.73
CA THR A 621 18.24 9.95 14.47
C THR A 621 18.48 8.50 14.07
N LYS A 622 19.73 8.03 14.18
CA LYS A 622 20.09 6.64 13.91
C LYS A 622 19.45 5.70 14.93
N ALA A 623 19.49 6.01 16.23
CA ALA A 623 18.95 5.13 17.27
C ALA A 623 17.43 4.93 17.15
N LEU A 624 16.66 5.98 16.79
CA LEU A 624 15.24 5.87 16.43
C LEU A 624 15.02 4.98 15.20
N THR A 625 15.80 5.23 14.14
CA THR A 625 15.70 4.48 12.88
C THR A 625 16.04 3.00 13.06
N ASP A 626 17.17 2.69 13.71
CA ASP A 626 17.59 1.34 14.07
C ASP A 626 16.51 0.61 14.88
N PHE A 627 15.87 1.28 15.84
CA PHE A 627 14.81 0.68 16.64
C PHE A 627 13.55 0.38 15.80
N THR A 628 13.11 1.29 14.94
CA THR A 628 11.99 0.99 14.02
C THR A 628 12.32 -0.15 13.04
N LEU A 629 13.58 -0.28 12.61
CA LEU A 629 14.00 -1.42 11.77
C LEU A 629 14.06 -2.73 12.57
N GLU A 630 14.42 -2.70 13.85
CA GLU A 630 14.32 -3.86 14.76
C GLU A 630 12.86 -4.30 14.98
N LEU A 631 11.93 -3.35 15.11
CA LEU A 631 10.49 -3.62 15.15
C LEU A 631 9.98 -4.20 13.83
N LEU A 632 10.43 -3.68 12.69
CA LEU A 632 10.12 -4.24 11.36
C LEU A 632 10.62 -5.69 11.23
N GLN A 633 11.84 -5.98 11.67
CA GLN A 633 12.39 -7.34 11.65
C GLN A 633 11.64 -8.28 12.61
N THR A 634 11.21 -7.77 13.77
CA THR A 634 10.34 -8.50 14.71
C THR A 634 9.03 -8.94 14.03
N VAL A 635 8.40 -8.04 13.27
CA VAL A 635 7.19 -8.35 12.48
C VAL A 635 7.50 -9.31 11.32
N ARG A 636 8.54 -9.04 10.53
CA ARG A 636 8.92 -9.87 9.36
C ARG A 636 9.28 -11.31 9.75
N ALA A 637 9.92 -11.51 10.91
CA ALA A 637 10.21 -12.84 11.45
C ALA A 637 8.96 -13.69 11.72
N ILE A 638 7.79 -13.08 11.86
CA ILE A 638 6.50 -13.76 12.08
C ILE A 638 5.63 -13.74 10.81
N ARG A 639 5.47 -12.57 10.18
CA ARG A 639 4.57 -12.38 9.03
C ARG A 639 5.14 -12.76 7.67
N GLY A 640 6.47 -12.66 7.48
CA GLY A 640 7.13 -12.83 6.18
C GLY A 640 7.89 -11.59 5.74
N ALA A 641 8.74 -11.74 4.71
CA ALA A 641 9.56 -10.65 4.17
C ALA A 641 8.77 -9.67 3.27
N ASP A 642 7.57 -10.07 2.85
CA ASP A 642 6.56 -9.28 2.11
C ASP A 642 6.08 -8.03 2.88
N VAL A 643 6.13 -8.04 4.21
CA VAL A 643 5.69 -6.90 5.03
C VAL A 643 6.52 -5.65 4.71
N GLN A 644 5.88 -4.67 4.11
CA GLN A 644 6.46 -3.37 3.77
C GLN A 644 6.53 -2.42 4.97
N SER A 645 7.29 -1.34 4.82
CA SER A 645 7.52 -0.35 5.86
C SER A 645 7.24 1.06 5.38
N ALA A 646 6.57 1.84 6.22
CA ALA A 646 6.35 3.26 6.08
C ALA A 646 6.69 3.98 7.39
N ARG A 647 7.10 5.24 7.31
CA ARG A 647 7.27 6.11 8.49
C ARG A 647 6.72 7.50 8.20
N ASN A 648 5.88 8.00 9.10
CA ASN A 648 5.47 9.40 9.08
C ASN A 648 6.65 10.29 9.48
N LEU A 649 6.84 11.40 8.76
CA LEU A 649 7.86 12.40 9.05
C LEU A 649 7.22 13.80 9.09
N TYR A 650 7.74 14.68 9.95
CA TYR A 650 7.41 16.09 9.86
C TYR A 650 7.96 16.66 8.54
N VAL A 651 7.13 17.38 7.78
CA VAL A 651 7.50 17.89 6.44
C VAL A 651 8.68 18.86 6.47
N ASN A 652 8.96 19.48 7.62
CA ASN A 652 10.15 20.30 7.81
C ASN A 652 11.46 19.50 7.70
N THR A 653 11.46 18.18 7.92
CA THR A 653 12.63 17.30 7.66
C THR A 653 13.01 17.21 6.17
N LEU A 654 12.09 17.60 5.28
CA LEU A 654 12.26 17.71 3.83
C LEU A 654 12.55 19.15 3.39
N LEU A 655 11.89 20.14 4.01
CA LEU A 655 12.04 21.56 3.65
C LEU A 655 13.28 22.25 4.28
N GLN A 656 13.69 21.79 5.47
CA GLN A 656 14.75 22.36 6.32
C GLN A 656 15.55 21.19 6.93
N PRO A 657 16.58 20.65 6.25
CA PRO A 657 17.35 19.51 6.75
C PRO A 657 17.98 19.72 8.15
N GLU A 658 18.22 20.97 8.55
CA GLU A 658 18.65 21.34 9.90
C GLU A 658 17.63 20.96 11.00
N SER A 659 16.36 20.73 10.65
CA SER A 659 15.30 20.30 11.57
C SER A 659 15.49 18.88 12.11
N GLU A 660 16.43 18.11 11.56
CA GLU A 660 16.93 16.88 12.19
C GLU A 660 17.33 17.15 13.67
N ARG A 661 17.78 18.36 13.99
CA ARG A 661 18.12 18.78 15.36
C ARG A 661 16.97 18.75 16.36
N TRP A 662 15.73 18.99 15.95
CA TRP A 662 14.57 19.02 16.86
C TRP A 662 13.54 17.93 16.62
N PHE A 663 13.69 17.13 15.56
CA PHE A 663 12.89 15.92 15.33
C PHE A 663 13.69 14.61 15.50
N ALA A 664 15.02 14.61 15.37
CA ALA A 664 15.82 13.39 15.18
C ALA A 664 15.24 12.49 14.06
N GLN A 665 14.87 13.15 12.96
CA GLN A 665 14.33 12.58 11.74
C GLN A 665 15.12 13.14 10.55
N ASN A 666 15.49 12.29 9.61
CA ASN A 666 16.24 12.68 8.41
C ASN A 666 15.60 12.03 7.18
N TYR A 667 15.13 12.87 6.25
CA TYR A 667 14.37 12.43 5.08
C TYR A 667 15.19 11.52 4.13
N GLN A 668 16.46 11.84 3.88
CA GLN A 668 17.32 11.05 3.01
C GLN A 668 17.68 9.68 3.63
N GLN A 669 17.88 9.63 4.94
CA GLN A 669 18.03 8.38 5.68
C GLN A 669 16.74 7.54 5.61
N ALA A 670 15.57 8.16 5.80
CA ALA A 670 14.28 7.48 5.70
C ALA A 670 14.03 6.88 4.31
N LEU A 671 14.37 7.61 3.23
CA LEU A 671 14.32 7.11 1.86
C LEU A 671 15.20 5.86 1.63
N SER A 672 16.23 5.66 2.45
CA SER A 672 17.12 4.50 2.39
C SER A 672 16.64 3.36 3.30
N ALA A 673 15.97 3.69 4.41
CA ALA A 673 15.59 2.74 5.46
C ALA A 673 14.22 2.06 5.26
N TYR A 674 13.22 2.77 4.72
CA TYR A 674 11.84 2.27 4.60
C TYR A 674 11.41 2.09 3.14
N ASP A 675 10.40 1.27 2.89
CA ASP A 675 9.83 1.06 1.55
C ASP A 675 9.11 2.32 1.03
N TRP A 676 8.51 3.05 1.98
CA TRP A 676 7.76 4.29 1.81
C TRP A 676 8.12 5.34 2.87
N VAL A 677 8.05 6.61 2.51
CA VAL A 677 8.23 7.75 3.42
C VAL A 677 7.02 8.66 3.28
N ALA A 678 6.37 8.99 4.40
CA ALA A 678 5.15 9.79 4.43
C ALA A 678 5.41 11.13 5.13
N PRO A 679 5.98 12.15 4.45
CA PRO A 679 5.97 13.50 4.99
C PRO A 679 4.53 13.99 5.17
N MET A 680 4.23 14.50 6.36
CA MET A 680 2.93 15.07 6.70
C MET A 680 2.79 16.46 6.07
N VAL A 681 2.31 16.51 4.83
CA VAL A 681 2.11 17.73 4.02
C VAL A 681 0.83 18.45 4.45
N MET A 682 0.83 18.92 5.69
CA MET A 682 -0.34 19.44 6.40
C MET A 682 -0.21 20.97 6.57
N PRO A 683 -0.60 21.79 5.58
CA PRO A 683 -0.27 23.22 5.55
C PRO A 683 -0.95 24.06 6.64
N LEU A 684 -2.10 23.63 7.20
CA LEU A 684 -2.76 24.33 8.31
C LEU A 684 -2.11 23.97 9.65
N MET A 685 -1.71 22.71 9.80
CA MET A 685 -0.93 22.21 10.94
C MET A 685 0.44 22.92 11.02
N GLU A 686 1.12 23.05 9.88
CA GLU A 686 2.36 23.85 9.70
C GLU A 686 2.12 25.38 9.68
N GLN A 687 0.88 25.83 9.95
CA GLN A 687 0.48 27.24 10.06
C GLN A 687 0.83 28.11 8.85
N VAL A 688 0.91 27.51 7.65
CA VAL A 688 1.22 28.20 6.39
C VAL A 688 0.11 29.21 6.08
N PRO A 689 0.44 30.51 5.87
CA PRO A 689 -0.55 31.52 5.53
C PRO A 689 -1.33 31.12 4.27
N GLU A 690 -2.64 31.31 4.27
CA GLU A 690 -3.55 30.77 3.25
C GLU A 690 -3.15 31.13 1.80
N ALA A 691 -2.76 32.39 1.57
CA ALA A 691 -2.26 32.87 0.29
C ALA A 691 -0.91 32.26 -0.16
N GLN A 692 -0.20 31.55 0.71
CA GLN A 692 1.08 30.90 0.45
C GLN A 692 0.99 29.37 0.34
N ILE A 693 -0.18 28.75 0.58
CA ILE A 693 -0.30 27.29 0.63
C ILE A 693 0.07 26.63 -0.71
N LEU A 694 -0.45 27.10 -1.85
CA LEU A 694 -0.11 26.49 -3.15
C LEU A 694 1.38 26.64 -3.50
N PRO A 695 2.02 27.83 -3.37
CA PRO A 695 3.47 27.97 -3.49
C PRO A 695 4.28 27.14 -2.48
N TRP A 696 3.73 26.81 -1.30
CA TRP A 696 4.38 25.95 -0.32
C TRP A 696 4.31 24.47 -0.74
N LEU A 697 3.15 23.99 -1.21
CA LEU A 697 3.01 22.65 -1.79
C LEU A 697 3.97 22.45 -2.98
N ASP A 698 4.16 23.47 -3.82
CA ASP A 698 5.14 23.43 -4.91
C ASP A 698 6.57 23.21 -4.40
N ARG A 699 6.97 23.92 -3.33
CA ARG A 699 8.29 23.74 -2.71
C ARG A 699 8.45 22.36 -2.08
N VAL A 700 7.42 21.81 -1.45
CA VAL A 700 7.45 20.46 -0.86
C VAL A 700 7.75 19.42 -1.95
N VAL A 701 7.04 19.45 -3.09
CA VAL A 701 7.30 18.49 -4.19
C VAL A 701 8.64 18.75 -4.86
N ALA A 702 9.04 20.01 -5.06
CA ALA A 702 10.34 20.36 -5.63
C ALA A 702 11.52 19.88 -4.75
N SER A 703 11.46 20.07 -3.42
CA SER A 703 12.48 19.58 -2.49
C SER A 703 12.63 18.05 -2.55
N ALA A 704 11.52 17.32 -2.70
CA ALA A 704 11.57 15.87 -2.89
C ALA A 704 12.19 15.52 -4.25
N ALA A 705 11.78 16.20 -5.32
CA ALA A 705 12.29 15.99 -6.69
C ALA A 705 13.80 16.27 -6.84
N CYS A 706 14.39 17.10 -5.99
CA CYS A 706 15.85 17.32 -5.94
C CYS A 706 16.66 16.08 -5.54
N ILE A 707 16.05 15.06 -4.92
CA ILE A 707 16.71 13.82 -4.51
C ILE A 707 16.35 12.71 -5.53
N PRO A 708 17.32 12.15 -6.28
CA PRO A 708 17.04 11.12 -7.28
C PRO A 708 16.27 9.92 -6.72
N GLY A 709 15.16 9.57 -7.36
CA GLY A 709 14.30 8.44 -6.96
C GLY A 709 13.41 8.68 -5.73
N ALA A 710 13.48 9.85 -5.08
CA ALA A 710 12.66 10.12 -3.89
C ALA A 710 11.15 10.10 -4.19
N LEU A 711 10.74 10.61 -5.35
CA LEU A 711 9.33 10.61 -5.76
C LEU A 711 8.74 9.19 -5.94
N ASP A 712 9.55 8.15 -6.19
CA ASP A 712 9.12 6.74 -6.29
C ASP A 712 8.82 6.09 -4.92
N LYS A 713 9.11 6.81 -3.82
CA LYS A 713 8.98 6.33 -2.43
C LYS A 713 8.24 7.30 -1.50
N THR A 714 7.92 8.50 -1.96
CA THR A 714 7.38 9.58 -1.10
C THR A 714 5.87 9.73 -1.28
N ILE A 715 5.14 9.54 -0.20
CA ILE A 715 3.69 9.73 -0.13
C ILE A 715 3.42 11.13 0.43
N PHE A 716 2.84 12.00 -0.38
CA PHE A 716 2.48 13.33 0.05
C PHE A 716 1.12 13.26 0.75
N GLU A 717 1.15 13.18 2.08
CA GLU A 717 -0.03 13.00 2.92
C GLU A 717 -0.61 14.35 3.33
N ILE A 718 -1.86 14.64 2.98
CA ILE A 718 -2.53 15.90 3.33
C ILE A 718 -3.55 15.74 4.46
N GLN A 719 -3.71 16.78 5.27
CA GLN A 719 -4.78 16.81 6.26
C GLN A 719 -6.15 17.02 5.62
N SER A 720 -7.17 16.32 6.11
CA SER A 720 -8.59 16.54 5.77
C SER A 720 -9.31 17.44 6.78
N VAL A 721 -8.77 17.61 7.98
CA VAL A 721 -9.29 18.46 9.05
C VAL A 721 -8.25 19.48 9.54
N ASP A 722 -8.72 20.56 10.16
CA ASP A 722 -7.92 21.59 10.82
C ASP A 722 -8.03 21.44 12.34
N TRP A 723 -7.16 20.62 12.94
CA TRP A 723 -7.09 20.32 14.39
C TRP A 723 -6.90 21.55 15.30
N ARG A 724 -6.68 22.74 14.73
CA ARG A 724 -6.65 24.01 15.49
C ARG A 724 -8.05 24.55 15.80
N LYS A 725 -9.11 23.87 15.31
CA LYS A 725 -10.52 24.24 15.45
C LYS A 725 -11.30 23.19 16.23
N SER A 726 -12.51 23.57 16.67
CA SER A 726 -13.47 22.65 17.26
C SER A 726 -13.90 21.55 16.28
N ASP A 727 -14.36 20.40 16.80
CA ASP A 727 -14.83 19.28 15.96
C ASP A 727 -15.97 19.65 15.00
N ALA A 728 -16.80 20.62 15.37
CA ALA A 728 -17.88 21.14 14.52
C ALA A 728 -17.37 21.99 13.34
N GLU A 729 -16.13 22.48 13.39
CA GLU A 729 -15.57 23.46 12.44
C GLU A 729 -14.26 23.00 11.77
N ARG A 730 -13.70 21.86 12.21
CA ARG A 730 -12.40 21.34 11.73
C ARG A 730 -12.44 20.81 10.30
N ALA A 731 -13.59 20.40 9.76
CA ALA A 731 -13.68 19.86 8.39
C ALA A 731 -13.19 20.88 7.33
N ILE A 732 -12.22 20.48 6.48
CA ILE A 732 -11.68 21.34 5.43
C ILE A 732 -12.59 21.28 4.19
N ALA A 733 -12.94 22.45 3.64
CA ALA A 733 -13.81 22.56 2.47
C ALA A 733 -13.35 21.65 1.29
N PRO A 734 -14.27 20.88 0.66
CA PRO A 734 -13.90 19.91 -0.39
C PRO A 734 -13.16 20.53 -1.58
N GLU A 735 -13.50 21.75 -1.96
CA GLU A 735 -12.88 22.49 -3.06
C GLU A 735 -11.40 22.78 -2.78
N ARG A 736 -11.05 23.00 -1.51
CA ARG A 736 -9.71 23.29 -1.03
C ARG A 736 -8.85 22.03 -1.00
N LEU A 737 -9.37 20.92 -0.47
CA LEU A 737 -8.71 19.60 -0.55
C LEU A 737 -8.47 19.20 -2.02
N ALA A 738 -9.48 19.36 -2.87
CA ALA A 738 -9.36 19.12 -4.30
C ALA A 738 -8.31 19.99 -4.98
N GLN A 739 -8.17 21.26 -4.57
CA GLN A 739 -7.14 22.17 -5.08
C GLN A 739 -5.73 21.70 -4.68
N TRP A 740 -5.54 21.25 -3.44
CA TRP A 740 -4.25 20.74 -2.95
C TRP A 740 -3.83 19.45 -3.66
N LEU A 741 -4.73 18.46 -3.75
CA LEU A 741 -4.49 17.19 -4.44
C LEU A 741 -4.13 17.40 -5.92
N ARG A 742 -4.86 18.29 -6.62
CA ARG A 742 -4.53 18.67 -7.99
C ARG A 742 -3.17 19.37 -8.07
N ARG A 743 -2.84 20.26 -7.13
CA ARG A 743 -1.56 20.98 -7.16
C ARG A 743 -0.38 20.04 -6.98
N LEU A 744 -0.42 19.15 -5.99
CA LEU A 744 0.58 18.10 -5.78
C LEU A 744 0.75 17.24 -7.04
N SER A 745 -0.36 16.75 -7.61
CA SER A 745 -0.35 15.93 -8.84
C SER A 745 0.32 16.65 -10.02
N MET A 746 0.01 17.94 -10.23
CA MET A 746 0.60 18.74 -11.32
C MET A 746 2.10 19.01 -11.14
N GLN A 747 2.63 18.96 -9.91
CA GLN A 747 4.08 19.04 -9.64
C GLN A 747 4.80 17.70 -9.73
N GLY A 748 4.10 16.61 -10.05
CA GLY A 748 4.70 15.27 -10.20
C GLY A 748 4.66 14.39 -8.94
N ALA A 749 3.90 14.76 -7.91
CA ALA A 749 3.66 13.88 -6.76
C ALA A 749 2.80 12.68 -7.19
N GLN A 750 3.43 11.51 -7.36
CA GLN A 750 2.76 10.30 -7.85
C GLN A 750 1.98 9.58 -6.75
N HIS A 751 2.46 9.58 -5.51
CA HIS A 751 1.85 8.91 -4.37
C HIS A 751 1.23 9.95 -3.43
N LEU A 752 -0.05 9.79 -3.11
CA LEU A 752 -0.84 10.77 -2.34
C LEU A 752 -1.55 10.06 -1.19
N GLY A 753 -1.61 10.71 -0.03
CA GLY A 753 -2.33 10.23 1.16
C GLY A 753 -3.26 11.30 1.73
N TYR A 754 -4.21 10.91 2.58
CA TYR A 754 -4.91 11.85 3.44
C TYR A 754 -5.32 11.26 4.80
N TYR A 755 -5.45 12.13 5.81
CA TYR A 755 -5.86 11.79 7.18
C TYR A 755 -6.67 12.92 7.83
N PRO A 756 -7.73 12.64 8.62
CA PRO A 756 -8.47 11.37 8.72
C PRO A 756 -9.46 11.13 7.57
N ASP A 757 -10.01 9.91 7.51
CA ASP A 757 -11.22 9.57 6.76
C ASP A 757 -12.40 9.37 7.72
N ASP A 758 -13.24 10.39 7.83
CA ASP A 758 -14.52 10.29 8.53
C ASP A 758 -15.55 9.70 7.57
N PHE A 759 -15.54 8.37 7.45
CA PHE A 759 -16.49 7.60 6.64
C PHE A 759 -17.92 7.63 7.19
N ILE A 760 -18.14 8.09 8.43
CA ILE A 760 -19.47 8.21 9.06
C ILE A 760 -20.09 9.56 8.72
N GLY A 761 -19.33 10.65 8.85
CA GLY A 761 -19.70 12.00 8.44
C GLY A 761 -19.56 12.29 6.94
N GLU A 762 -19.12 11.31 6.14
CA GLU A 762 -18.84 11.43 4.70
C GLU A 762 -17.82 12.54 4.36
N HIS A 763 -16.76 12.64 5.17
CA HIS A 763 -15.70 13.65 5.03
C HIS A 763 -14.29 13.03 4.91
N PRO A 764 -13.51 13.33 3.85
CA PRO A 764 -13.86 14.17 2.70
C PRO A 764 -14.97 13.58 1.82
N PRO A 765 -15.82 14.39 1.17
CA PRO A 765 -16.91 13.85 0.35
C PRO A 765 -16.44 12.91 -0.74
N GLN A 766 -17.02 11.71 -0.79
CA GLN A 766 -16.60 10.61 -1.68
C GLN A 766 -16.55 11.05 -3.16
N GLY A 767 -17.50 11.87 -3.61
CA GLY A 767 -17.56 12.39 -4.98
C GLY A 767 -16.40 13.34 -5.35
N MET A 768 -15.82 14.04 -4.38
CA MET A 768 -14.64 14.89 -4.56
C MET A 768 -13.39 14.02 -4.68
N LEU A 769 -13.20 13.07 -3.75
CA LEU A 769 -12.09 12.14 -3.75
C LEU A 769 -12.07 11.27 -5.03
N ARG A 770 -13.23 10.80 -5.50
CA ARG A 770 -13.31 10.12 -6.81
C ARG A 770 -12.67 10.94 -7.93
N ARG A 771 -13.00 12.22 -8.05
CA ARG A 771 -12.53 13.08 -9.17
C ARG A 771 -11.07 13.52 -9.08
N HIS A 772 -10.50 13.60 -7.87
CA HIS A 772 -9.22 14.28 -7.64
C HIS A 772 -8.19 13.44 -6.87
N PHE A 773 -8.57 12.25 -6.40
CA PHE A 773 -7.71 11.29 -5.72
C PHE A 773 -7.67 9.95 -6.46
N SER A 774 -8.82 9.38 -6.82
CA SER A 774 -8.88 8.05 -7.44
C SER A 774 -8.12 7.96 -8.77
N LEU A 775 -7.40 6.86 -8.98
CA LEU A 775 -6.69 6.56 -10.24
C LEU A 775 -7.62 6.09 -11.37
N TYR A 776 -8.86 5.72 -11.03
CA TYR A 776 -9.81 5.04 -11.93
C TYR A 776 -11.01 5.91 -12.31
N TRP A 777 -10.95 7.22 -12.06
CA TRP A 777 -12.01 8.13 -12.44
C TRP A 777 -12.00 8.44 -13.94
N PHE A 778 -13.16 8.33 -14.54
CA PHE A 778 -13.46 8.83 -15.87
C PHE A 778 -14.67 9.78 -15.78
N PRO A 779 -14.71 10.87 -16.57
CA PRO A 779 -15.95 11.61 -16.74
C PRO A 779 -16.97 10.69 -17.39
N ALA A 780 -18.09 10.45 -16.70
CA ALA A 780 -19.25 9.83 -17.33
C ALA A 780 -19.77 10.78 -18.43
N PRO A 781 -20.15 10.25 -19.61
CA PRO A 781 -20.68 11.05 -20.72
C PRO A 781 -22.08 11.63 -20.42
#